data_AF-A0A517IDX7-F1
#
_entry.id   AF-A0A517IDX7-F1
#
_cell.length_a   1.000
_cell.length_b   1.000
_cell.length_c   1.000
_cell.angle_alpha   90.00
_cell.angle_beta   90.00
_cell.angle_gamma   90.00
#
_symmetry.space_group_name_H-M   'P 1'
#
loop_
_entity.id
_entity.type
_entity.pdbx_description
1 polymer ?
#
loop_
_entity_poly.entity_id
_entity_poly.type
_entity_poly.pdbx_seq_one_letter_code
_entity_poly.pdbx_strand_id
1 'polypeptide(L)'
;MRDLIGEFATQYVTDLERQLDSGNGQRSIQNPVLFLFLGDKSVEALQAVRAHNERNWQNGHGVLYVHAYQDKTWEHPQVIGCRLPQADTDKKKMRTSIHERFLLDEAVTMELNKVMKLASVRVAEMGKLFTAFQQVNIAVVARADDPATILLPELTLLLKGYLNELFKNVSVDLYVLLQEKNNGEAFGFSTALSVSFLEEVNRYQRSDYSYRANLLVTEDLVKLPVEHVNAPLFSLAYLLSDKTEHGLFIEGGMQENEELISKLVLLNNKKVESEFHESNEGYNKLQFMRSITVDHGQTKFASAGLSKVKRPTHAIALTVLSAVFDRYWERLQDGEVLPKTKAREKLGLTAHDLQRKLAGILPEDHILEEMTGLMTSGISYSELCSMNMREAELALFDGSSQAFFEANVVSGARKRLDHILSQESLADLIQKGIIEDERLGLYAAYYLTAEHANGANLLDELRTGIRETSRQVEQIKAELVDLYQERVERQDIRVGGFFTRDKERVRTFIRHLLDAVYGKKLELLDWEMMLSILVSYEKQAEQIHRQLGEQVEQLEALHKQLREIAHTSVREATDYLGKNVDEYYESVVHETIRSLEASRGSDFYMEQRYIGSGALLSGNRLAGLVERLCQFCRNEILTRAPFALSFEAELLARANVGAAYDNRTVLTKEDLFLDLALVLEERAAVHIEVFHFLQKHRYEEKYLFADIHNDFVQYALHKDESTRTYKLGCVHEEQKSGIEKMNLMGGFGMEELMFYRNNKKYHASYEDSGFVFRRVGGDESS
;
A
#
# COMPACT_ATOMS: atom_id res chain seq x y z
N MET A 1 -1.08 5.23 7.61
CA MET A 1 -1.74 5.79 6.40
C MET A 1 -1.31 5.07 5.14
N ARG A 2 0.00 5.06 4.80
CA ARG A 2 0.52 4.21 3.70
C ARG A 2 0.10 2.74 3.85
N ASP A 3 0.18 2.21 5.07
CA ASP A 3 -0.23 0.83 5.36
C ASP A 3 -1.73 0.60 5.09
N LEU A 4 -2.62 1.51 5.51
CA LEU A 4 -4.07 1.43 5.25
C LEU A 4 -4.39 1.45 3.75
N ILE A 5 -3.70 2.31 2.98
CA ILE A 5 -3.86 2.43 1.53
C ILE A 5 -3.37 1.14 0.83
N GLY A 6 -2.23 0.60 1.27
CA GLY A 6 -1.69 -0.67 0.77
C GLY A 6 -2.56 -1.88 1.13
N GLU A 7 -3.06 -1.93 2.36
CA GLU A 7 -4.02 -2.95 2.82
C GLU A 7 -5.31 -2.91 2.00
N PHE A 8 -5.81 -1.72 1.68
CA PHE A 8 -7.00 -1.57 0.85
C PHE A 8 -6.84 -2.26 -0.51
N ALA A 9 -5.73 -1.95 -1.21
CA ALA A 9 -5.43 -2.50 -2.52
C ALA A 9 -5.14 -4.01 -2.45
N THR A 10 -4.40 -4.45 -1.43
CA THR A 10 -4.10 -5.88 -1.19
C THR A 10 -5.36 -6.69 -0.93
N GLN A 11 -6.28 -6.18 -0.10
CA GLN A 11 -7.58 -6.81 0.15
C GLN A 11 -8.43 -6.87 -1.12
N TYR A 12 -8.46 -5.80 -1.92
CA TYR A 12 -9.20 -5.82 -3.19
C TYR A 12 -8.66 -6.88 -4.16
N VAL A 13 -7.34 -7.01 -4.28
CA VAL A 13 -6.70 -8.09 -5.06
C VAL A 13 -7.14 -9.45 -4.52
N THR A 14 -7.08 -9.65 -3.20
CA THR A 14 -7.43 -10.92 -2.56
C THR A 14 -8.91 -11.28 -2.75
N ASP A 15 -9.81 -10.30 -2.65
CA ASP A 15 -11.25 -10.51 -2.82
C ASP A 15 -11.60 -10.83 -4.28
N LEU A 16 -10.95 -10.15 -5.24
CA LEU A 16 -11.11 -10.43 -6.66
C LEU A 16 -10.55 -11.80 -7.03
N GLU A 17 -9.37 -12.16 -6.50
CA GLU A 17 -8.80 -13.51 -6.66
C GLU A 17 -9.72 -14.57 -6.05
N ARG A 18 -10.27 -14.36 -4.85
CA ARG A 18 -11.23 -15.29 -4.22
C ARG A 18 -12.53 -15.45 -5.01
N GLN A 19 -13.04 -14.37 -5.62
CA GLN A 19 -14.23 -14.44 -6.46
C GLN A 19 -13.96 -15.27 -7.71
N LEU A 20 -12.80 -15.10 -8.35
CA LEU A 20 -12.39 -15.88 -9.51
C LEU A 20 -12.07 -17.34 -9.14
N ASP A 21 -11.45 -17.56 -7.97
CA ASP A 21 -11.10 -18.87 -7.42
C ASP A 21 -12.31 -19.65 -6.85
N SER A 22 -13.50 -19.02 -6.75
CA SER A 22 -14.73 -19.68 -6.32
C SER A 22 -15.37 -20.56 -7.42
N GLY A 23 -14.91 -20.41 -8.67
CA GLY A 23 -15.04 -21.44 -9.70
C GLY A 23 -13.99 -22.54 -9.49
N ASN A 24 -14.20 -23.74 -10.03
CA ASN A 24 -13.29 -24.90 -9.89
C ASN A 24 -11.88 -24.69 -10.53
N GLY A 25 -11.44 -23.46 -10.80
CA GLY A 25 -10.27 -23.08 -11.58
C GLY A 25 -8.90 -23.21 -10.87
N GLN A 26 -8.85 -23.59 -9.60
CA GLN A 26 -7.57 -23.82 -8.93
C GLN A 26 -6.93 -25.16 -9.36
N ARG A 27 -5.60 -25.18 -9.44
CA ARG A 27 -4.82 -26.29 -10.02
C ARG A 27 -4.80 -27.50 -9.11
N SER A 28 -5.57 -28.54 -9.42
CA SER A 28 -5.43 -29.82 -8.72
C SER A 28 -4.30 -30.64 -9.34
N ILE A 29 -3.26 -30.97 -8.57
CA ILE A 29 -2.28 -31.98 -9.00
C ILE A 29 -2.87 -33.38 -8.90
N GLN A 30 -2.58 -34.23 -9.88
CA GLN A 30 -3.17 -35.58 -9.97
C GLN A 30 -2.51 -36.59 -9.02
N ASN A 31 -1.18 -36.51 -8.89
CA ASN A 31 -0.38 -37.45 -8.11
C ASN A 31 0.21 -36.75 -6.88
N PRO A 32 0.47 -37.49 -5.79
CA PRO A 32 1.26 -36.98 -4.67
C PRO A 32 2.63 -36.45 -5.13
N VAL A 33 2.99 -35.30 -4.58
CA VAL A 33 4.29 -34.67 -4.81
C VAL A 33 5.02 -34.49 -3.49
N LEU A 34 6.30 -34.86 -3.47
CA LEU A 34 7.22 -34.56 -2.39
C LEU A 34 8.37 -33.71 -2.93
N PHE A 35 8.65 -32.59 -2.26
CA PHE A 35 9.83 -31.77 -2.55
C PHE A 35 10.98 -32.13 -1.61
N LEU A 36 12.19 -32.27 -2.15
CA LEU A 36 13.42 -32.44 -1.38
C LEU A 36 14.33 -31.25 -1.64
N PHE A 37 14.48 -30.38 -0.64
CA PHE A 37 15.37 -29.22 -0.66
C PHE A 37 16.71 -29.57 0.00
N LEU A 38 17.81 -29.25 -0.67
CA LEU A 38 19.16 -29.60 -0.23
C LEU A 38 20.01 -28.37 0.09
N GLY A 39 20.48 -28.31 1.33
CA GLY A 39 21.42 -27.31 1.84
C GLY A 39 20.75 -26.04 2.35
N ASP A 40 21.46 -25.31 3.20
CA ASP A 40 20.94 -24.11 3.87
C ASP A 40 20.58 -22.99 2.89
N LYS A 41 21.25 -22.92 1.73
CA LYS A 41 20.93 -21.91 0.71
C LYS A 41 19.59 -22.17 0.02
N SER A 42 19.02 -23.37 0.18
CA SER A 42 17.73 -23.74 -0.43
C SER A 42 16.51 -23.33 0.41
N VAL A 43 16.70 -22.74 1.60
CA VAL A 43 15.61 -22.30 2.50
C VAL A 43 14.70 -21.25 1.86
N GLU A 44 15.28 -20.27 1.16
CA GLU A 44 14.50 -19.23 0.47
C GLU A 44 13.61 -19.85 -0.61
N ALA A 45 14.18 -20.76 -1.41
CA ALA A 45 13.44 -21.51 -2.42
C ALA A 45 12.35 -22.39 -1.82
N LEU A 46 12.60 -23.03 -0.67
CA LEU A 46 11.59 -23.79 0.07
C LEU A 46 10.39 -22.92 0.45
N GLN A 47 10.63 -21.74 1.00
CA GLN A 47 9.58 -20.81 1.43
C GLN A 47 8.78 -20.30 0.24
N ALA A 48 9.45 -19.88 -0.83
CA ALA A 48 8.80 -19.36 -2.03
C ALA A 48 7.99 -20.43 -2.77
N VAL A 49 8.57 -21.60 -3.06
CA VAL A 49 7.87 -22.72 -3.73
C VAL A 49 6.63 -23.13 -2.95
N ARG A 50 6.73 -23.23 -1.61
CA ARG A 50 5.57 -23.57 -0.79
C ARG A 50 4.50 -22.49 -0.80
N ALA A 51 4.88 -21.21 -0.71
CA ALA A 51 3.94 -20.10 -0.81
C ALA A 51 3.24 -20.07 -2.19
N HIS A 52 3.97 -20.37 -3.27
CA HIS A 52 3.40 -20.49 -4.60
C HIS A 52 2.44 -21.68 -4.71
N ASN A 53 2.82 -22.86 -4.20
CA ASN A 53 1.97 -24.05 -4.26
C ASN A 53 0.69 -23.88 -3.43
N GLU A 54 0.77 -23.26 -2.25
CA GLU A 54 -0.40 -23.00 -1.39
C GLU A 54 -1.38 -22.01 -2.02
N ARG A 55 -0.88 -20.97 -2.71
CA ARG A 55 -1.73 -19.99 -3.41
C ARG A 55 -2.34 -20.56 -4.69
N ASN A 56 -1.63 -21.44 -5.39
CA ASN A 56 -2.00 -21.84 -6.74
C ASN A 56 -2.67 -23.21 -6.84
N TRP A 57 -2.48 -24.12 -5.88
CA TRP A 57 -2.94 -25.51 -5.97
C TRP A 57 -4.02 -25.84 -4.93
N GLN A 58 -5.17 -26.41 -5.37
CA GLN A 58 -6.27 -26.79 -4.46
C GLN A 58 -5.82 -27.76 -3.37
N ASN A 59 -5.02 -28.75 -3.77
CA ASN A 59 -4.44 -29.76 -2.88
C ASN A 59 -3.01 -29.40 -2.45
N GLY A 60 -2.64 -28.12 -2.48
CA GLY A 60 -1.35 -27.62 -2.00
C GLY A 60 -1.06 -27.97 -0.53
N HIS A 61 -2.11 -28.09 0.30
CA HIS A 61 -2.00 -28.56 1.68
C HIS A 61 -1.58 -30.05 1.80
N GLY A 62 -1.78 -30.85 0.76
CA GLY A 62 -1.35 -32.25 0.69
C GLY A 62 0.11 -32.45 0.25
N VAL A 63 0.80 -31.38 -0.16
CA VAL A 63 2.19 -31.42 -0.59
C VAL A 63 3.12 -31.42 0.63
N LEU A 64 4.14 -32.26 0.60
CA LEU A 64 5.14 -32.36 1.66
C LEU A 64 6.51 -31.88 1.19
N TYR A 65 7.23 -31.26 2.12
CA TYR A 65 8.53 -30.66 1.87
C TYR A 65 9.54 -31.25 2.84
N VAL A 66 10.57 -31.90 2.33
CA VAL A 66 11.72 -32.36 3.11
C VAL A 66 12.86 -31.38 2.89
N HIS A 67 13.44 -30.88 3.97
CA HIS A 67 14.58 -29.97 3.89
C HIS A 67 15.78 -30.60 4.58
N ALA A 68 16.82 -30.91 3.82
CA ALA A 68 18.08 -31.45 4.32
C ALA A 68 19.06 -30.29 4.55
N TYR A 69 19.30 -29.95 5.81
CA TYR A 69 19.93 -28.67 6.23
C TYR A 69 21.07 -28.89 7.21
N GLN A 70 22.00 -27.94 7.32
CA GLN A 70 23.13 -28.01 8.25
C GLN A 70 22.86 -27.15 9.51
N ASP A 71 22.57 -25.87 9.33
CA ASP A 71 22.41 -24.92 10.44
C ASP A 71 20.99 -24.38 10.58
N LYS A 72 20.32 -24.03 9.47
CA LYS A 72 19.01 -23.36 9.51
C LYS A 72 17.96 -24.12 8.73
N THR A 73 16.79 -24.31 9.35
CA THR A 73 15.59 -24.82 8.68
C THR A 73 14.40 -23.92 8.99
N TRP A 74 13.29 -24.16 8.30
CA TRP A 74 12.03 -23.46 8.53
C TRP A 74 11.03 -24.35 9.27
N GLU A 75 10.57 -23.88 10.43
CA GLU A 75 9.56 -24.59 11.21
C GLU A 75 8.17 -24.38 10.60
N HIS A 76 7.63 -25.44 9.99
CA HIS A 76 6.29 -25.42 9.41
C HIS A 76 5.66 -26.83 9.40
N PRO A 77 4.35 -27.01 9.61
CA PRO A 77 3.71 -28.34 9.68
C PRO A 77 3.92 -29.28 8.48
N GLN A 78 4.01 -28.71 7.27
CA GLN A 78 4.26 -29.44 6.02
C GLN A 78 5.75 -29.65 5.70
N VAL A 79 6.64 -29.05 6.50
CA VAL A 79 8.09 -29.13 6.32
C VAL A 79 8.67 -30.12 7.33
N ILE A 80 9.43 -31.09 6.82
CA ILE A 80 10.15 -32.08 7.62
C ILE A 80 11.64 -31.79 7.48
N GLY A 81 12.24 -31.27 8.54
CA GLY A 81 13.67 -31.00 8.58
C GLY A 81 14.48 -32.28 8.80
N CYS A 82 15.55 -32.46 8.03
CA CYS A 82 16.58 -33.45 8.25
C CYS A 82 17.92 -32.76 8.46
N ARG A 83 18.55 -32.97 9.62
CA ARG A 83 19.85 -32.36 9.91
C ARG A 83 20.97 -33.15 9.25
N LEU A 84 21.84 -32.44 8.53
CA LEU A 84 23.04 -32.95 7.88
C LEU A 84 24.28 -32.63 8.72
N PRO A 85 25.40 -33.34 8.50
CA PRO A 85 26.65 -33.02 9.17
C PRO A 85 27.07 -31.58 8.89
N GLN A 86 27.52 -30.87 9.93
CA GLN A 86 28.02 -29.52 9.78
C GLN A 86 29.27 -29.50 8.89
N ALA A 87 29.38 -28.45 8.07
CA ALA A 87 30.56 -28.19 7.26
C ALA A 87 31.78 -27.85 8.14
N ASP A 88 32.98 -28.18 7.68
CA ASP A 88 34.20 -27.71 8.33
C ASP A 88 34.44 -26.21 8.09
N THR A 89 35.14 -25.56 9.02
CA THR A 89 35.57 -24.16 8.92
C THR A 89 36.62 -23.95 7.82
N ASP A 90 37.39 -24.99 7.49
CA ASP A 90 38.35 -24.95 6.39
C ASP A 90 37.64 -25.03 5.03
N LYS A 91 37.65 -23.92 4.29
CA LYS A 91 37.06 -23.83 2.95
C LYS A 91 37.67 -24.82 1.94
N LYS A 92 38.90 -25.29 2.15
CA LYS A 92 39.57 -26.23 1.24
C LYS A 92 38.98 -27.63 1.27
N LYS A 93 38.46 -28.07 2.42
CA LYS A 93 37.88 -29.41 2.60
C LYS A 93 36.42 -29.40 3.00
N MET A 94 35.80 -28.22 3.05
CA MET A 94 34.42 -28.01 3.47
C MET A 94 33.45 -29.04 2.87
N ARG A 95 33.45 -29.19 1.54
CA ARG A 95 32.52 -30.08 0.83
C ARG A 95 32.80 -31.55 1.14
N THR A 96 34.06 -31.97 1.01
CA THR A 96 34.51 -33.34 1.29
C THR A 96 34.26 -33.75 2.74
N SER A 97 34.47 -32.85 3.70
CA SER A 97 34.24 -33.11 5.13
C SER A 97 32.79 -33.47 5.46
N ILE A 98 31.82 -32.90 4.73
CA ILE A 98 30.40 -33.21 4.90
C ILE A 98 30.15 -34.67 4.50
N HIS A 99 30.72 -35.10 3.38
CA HIS A 99 30.61 -36.48 2.89
C HIS A 99 31.33 -37.47 3.82
N GLU A 100 32.54 -37.16 4.29
CA GLU A 100 33.26 -37.97 5.27
C GLU A 100 32.47 -38.16 6.57
N ARG A 101 31.97 -37.06 7.14
CA ARG A 101 31.20 -37.09 8.40
C ARG A 101 29.90 -37.87 8.21
N PHE A 102 29.24 -37.76 7.06
CA PHE A 102 28.04 -38.53 6.75
C PHE A 102 28.31 -40.04 6.74
N LEU A 103 29.44 -40.48 6.18
CA LEU A 103 29.80 -41.90 6.15
C LEU A 103 30.23 -42.46 7.50
N LEU A 104 30.86 -41.63 8.35
CA LEU A 104 31.39 -42.03 9.66
C LEU A 104 30.33 -42.00 10.77
N ASP A 105 29.38 -41.07 10.71
CA ASP A 105 28.38 -40.87 11.76
C ASP A 105 27.12 -41.72 11.51
N GLU A 106 27.05 -42.86 12.19
CA GLU A 106 25.91 -43.76 12.14
C GLU A 106 24.63 -43.15 12.72
N ALA A 107 24.75 -42.26 13.71
CA ALA A 107 23.60 -41.62 14.34
C ALA A 107 22.89 -40.69 13.35
N VAL A 108 23.66 -39.94 12.55
CA VAL A 108 23.12 -39.08 11.48
C VAL A 108 22.39 -39.92 10.43
N THR A 109 22.98 -41.05 10.02
CA THR A 109 22.37 -41.94 9.02
C THR A 109 21.08 -42.58 9.55
N MET A 110 21.03 -42.97 10.82
CA MET A 110 19.81 -43.47 11.47
C MET A 110 18.71 -42.42 11.56
N GLU A 111 19.06 -41.20 11.97
CA GLU A 111 18.10 -40.09 12.03
C GLU A 111 17.52 -39.79 10.66
N LEU A 112 18.37 -39.73 9.63
CA LEU A 112 17.97 -39.57 8.24
C LEU A 112 17.01 -40.68 7.78
N ASN A 113 17.31 -41.96 8.08
CA ASN A 113 16.41 -43.08 7.78
C ASN A 113 15.03 -42.91 8.43
N LYS A 114 14.99 -42.52 9.70
CA LYS A 114 13.75 -42.26 10.44
C LYS A 114 12.94 -41.13 9.80
N VAL A 115 13.61 -40.03 9.42
CA VAL A 115 12.98 -38.87 8.80
C VAL A 115 12.45 -39.20 7.41
N MET A 116 13.22 -39.90 6.57
CA MET A 116 12.78 -40.28 5.22
C MET A 116 11.62 -41.28 5.24
N LYS A 117 11.63 -42.22 6.21
CA LYS A 117 10.49 -43.12 6.45
C LYS A 117 9.26 -42.39 6.96
N LEU A 118 9.41 -41.40 7.85
CA LEU A 118 8.30 -40.56 8.29
C LEU A 118 7.71 -39.75 7.12
N ALA A 119 8.57 -39.21 6.26
CA ALA A 119 8.15 -38.46 5.08
C ALA A 119 7.34 -39.36 4.12
N SER A 120 7.81 -40.58 3.84
CA SER A 120 7.10 -41.51 2.94
C SER A 120 5.72 -41.91 3.48
N VAL A 121 5.61 -42.18 4.79
CA VAL A 121 4.33 -42.47 5.45
C VAL A 121 3.37 -41.28 5.38
N ARG A 122 3.84 -40.06 5.69
CA ARG A 122 3.01 -38.86 5.60
C ARG A 122 2.52 -38.59 4.17
N VAL A 123 3.35 -38.80 3.15
CA VAL A 123 2.91 -38.68 1.74
C VAL A 123 1.80 -39.68 1.44
N ALA A 124 1.93 -40.92 1.92
CA ALA A 124 0.90 -41.93 1.74
C ALA A 124 -0.42 -41.58 2.46
N GLU A 125 -0.36 -41.02 3.67
CA GLU A 125 -1.54 -40.54 4.41
C GLU A 125 -2.28 -39.42 3.66
N MET A 126 -1.52 -38.47 3.09
CA MET A 126 -2.07 -37.35 2.30
C MET A 126 -2.56 -37.79 0.91
N GLY A 127 -2.33 -39.05 0.53
CA GLY A 127 -2.75 -39.65 -0.74
C GLY A 127 -4.22 -39.48 -1.11
N LYS A 128 -5.10 -39.39 -0.10
CA LYS A 128 -6.55 -39.21 -0.30
C LYS A 128 -6.94 -37.87 -0.92
N LEU A 129 -6.04 -36.89 -0.90
CA LEU A 129 -6.23 -35.55 -1.49
C LEU A 129 -5.92 -35.51 -2.99
N PHE A 130 -5.44 -36.62 -3.56
CA PHE A 130 -5.02 -36.73 -4.95
C PHE A 130 -5.92 -37.69 -5.72
N THR A 131 -6.13 -37.44 -7.02
CA THR A 131 -7.03 -38.24 -7.87
C THR A 131 -6.40 -39.57 -8.29
N ALA A 132 -5.07 -39.66 -8.36
CA ALA A 132 -4.34 -40.90 -8.61
C ALA A 132 -3.26 -41.13 -7.54
N PHE A 133 -3.21 -42.36 -7.02
CA PHE A 133 -2.30 -42.76 -5.93
C PHE A 133 -1.27 -43.83 -6.36
N GLN A 134 -1.17 -44.12 -7.67
CA GLN A 134 -0.24 -45.16 -8.16
C GLN A 134 1.19 -44.64 -8.38
N GLN A 135 1.34 -43.33 -8.55
CA GLN A 135 2.59 -42.68 -8.85
C GLN A 135 2.87 -41.58 -7.82
N VAL A 136 4.13 -41.39 -7.47
CA VAL A 136 4.61 -40.25 -6.67
C VAL A 136 5.76 -39.56 -7.41
N ASN A 137 5.76 -38.23 -7.36
CA ASN A 137 6.79 -37.41 -8.00
C ASN A 137 7.66 -36.74 -6.93
N ILE A 138 8.96 -37.00 -6.99
CA ILE A 138 9.97 -36.36 -6.15
C ILE A 138 10.58 -35.20 -6.93
N ALA A 139 10.41 -33.98 -6.44
CA ALA A 139 11.03 -32.78 -6.98
C ALA A 139 12.23 -32.40 -6.10
N VAL A 140 13.44 -32.69 -6.56
CA VAL A 140 14.67 -32.37 -5.83
C VAL A 140 15.14 -30.97 -6.25
N VAL A 141 15.27 -30.05 -5.30
CA VAL A 141 15.67 -28.66 -5.53
C VAL A 141 16.99 -28.40 -4.81
N ALA A 142 18.00 -27.97 -5.56
CA ALA A 142 19.31 -27.68 -5.01
C ALA A 142 19.90 -26.41 -5.64
N ARG A 143 20.56 -25.59 -4.81
CA ARG A 143 21.40 -24.50 -5.30
C ARG A 143 22.79 -25.03 -5.62
N ALA A 144 23.30 -24.68 -6.80
CA ALA A 144 24.57 -25.24 -7.28
C ALA A 144 25.77 -24.85 -6.40
N ASP A 145 25.70 -23.68 -5.75
CA ASP A 145 26.77 -23.14 -4.91
C ASP A 145 26.70 -23.59 -3.45
N ASP A 146 25.81 -24.54 -3.11
CA ASP A 146 25.68 -25.08 -1.75
C ASP A 146 26.61 -26.30 -1.54
N PRO A 147 27.45 -26.33 -0.47
CA PRO A 147 28.32 -27.46 -0.17
C PRO A 147 27.59 -28.78 0.10
N ALA A 148 26.37 -28.74 0.65
CA ALA A 148 25.59 -29.94 0.99
C ALA A 148 25.14 -30.73 -0.25
N THR A 149 25.23 -30.12 -1.44
CA THR A 149 24.97 -30.80 -2.74
C THR A 149 25.76 -32.09 -2.94
N ILE A 150 26.89 -32.25 -2.24
CA ILE A 150 27.68 -33.48 -2.29
C ILE A 150 26.93 -34.71 -1.79
N LEU A 151 25.83 -34.57 -1.05
CA LEU A 151 24.99 -35.67 -0.55
C LEU A 151 23.74 -35.94 -1.42
N LEU A 152 23.65 -35.32 -2.60
CA LEU A 152 22.47 -35.41 -3.47
C LEU A 152 22.01 -36.86 -3.78
N PRO A 153 22.84 -37.77 -4.30
CA PRO A 153 22.42 -39.13 -4.61
C PRO A 153 22.13 -39.95 -3.36
N GLU A 154 22.87 -39.78 -2.26
CA GLU A 154 22.60 -40.45 -0.98
C GLU A 154 21.17 -40.18 -0.52
N LEU A 155 20.78 -38.90 -0.46
CA LEU A 155 19.46 -38.47 0.00
C LEU A 155 18.36 -38.84 -0.99
N THR A 156 18.60 -38.64 -2.29
CA THR A 156 17.63 -38.94 -3.35
C THR A 156 17.32 -40.43 -3.41
N LEU A 157 18.35 -41.29 -3.38
CA LEU A 157 18.18 -42.74 -3.48
C LEU A 157 17.56 -43.32 -2.23
N LEU A 158 17.93 -42.82 -1.04
CA LEU A 158 17.31 -43.25 0.21
C LEU A 158 15.81 -42.96 0.24
N LEU A 159 15.42 -41.74 -0.13
CA LEU A 159 14.02 -41.33 -0.18
C LEU A 159 13.24 -42.09 -1.27
N LYS A 160 13.83 -42.24 -2.45
CA LYS A 160 13.26 -43.07 -3.53
C LYS A 160 13.07 -44.52 -3.10
N GLY A 161 14.01 -45.08 -2.34
CA GLY A 161 13.93 -46.44 -1.78
C GLY A 161 12.68 -46.62 -0.93
N TYR A 162 12.47 -45.76 0.07
CA TYR A 162 11.27 -45.81 0.92
C TYR A 162 9.96 -45.57 0.16
N LEU A 163 9.96 -44.72 -0.86
CA LEU A 163 8.76 -44.48 -1.66
C LEU A 163 8.45 -45.65 -2.62
N ASN A 164 9.46 -46.35 -3.14
CA ASN A 164 9.26 -47.55 -3.96
C ASN A 164 8.62 -48.72 -3.18
N GLU A 165 8.73 -48.75 -1.85
CA GLU A 165 8.00 -49.73 -1.02
C GLU A 165 6.49 -49.47 -0.99
N LEU A 166 6.08 -48.21 -1.16
CA LEU A 166 4.68 -47.76 -1.00
C LEU A 166 3.98 -47.51 -2.34
N PHE A 167 4.71 -47.12 -3.38
CA PHE A 167 4.17 -46.68 -4.67
C PHE A 167 4.68 -47.54 -5.83
N LYS A 168 3.86 -47.70 -6.89
CA LYS A 168 4.26 -48.49 -8.07
C LYS A 168 5.30 -47.77 -8.92
N ASN A 169 5.13 -46.46 -9.09
CA ASN A 169 5.99 -45.62 -9.92
C ASN A 169 6.51 -44.43 -9.09
N VAL A 170 7.82 -44.31 -8.95
CA VAL A 170 8.47 -43.15 -8.33
C VAL A 170 9.27 -42.43 -9.41
N SER A 171 8.81 -41.23 -9.79
CA SER A 171 9.57 -40.38 -10.72
C SER A 171 10.34 -39.32 -9.95
N VAL A 172 11.56 -39.03 -10.38
CA VAL A 172 12.46 -38.08 -9.69
C VAL A 172 12.96 -37.08 -10.72
N ASP A 173 12.73 -35.80 -10.46
CA ASP A 173 13.25 -34.68 -11.25
C ASP A 173 14.18 -33.82 -10.40
N LEU A 174 15.23 -33.30 -11.03
CA LEU A 174 16.19 -32.39 -10.39
C LEU A 174 15.99 -30.96 -10.94
N TYR A 175 15.95 -29.99 -10.04
CA TYR A 175 15.93 -28.56 -10.32
C TYR A 175 17.16 -27.91 -9.70
N VAL A 176 18.09 -27.48 -10.54
CA VAL A 176 19.34 -26.83 -10.13
C VAL A 176 19.21 -25.32 -10.34
N LEU A 177 19.34 -24.57 -9.26
CA LEU A 177 19.34 -23.10 -9.26
C LEU A 177 20.79 -22.59 -9.40
N LEU A 178 21.03 -21.77 -10.42
CA LEU A 178 22.32 -21.16 -10.76
C LEU A 178 22.26 -19.64 -10.55
N GLN A 179 23.07 -19.12 -9.63
CA GLN A 179 23.17 -17.68 -9.38
C GLN A 179 24.40 -17.10 -10.06
N GLU A 180 24.19 -16.39 -11.17
CA GLU A 180 25.25 -15.69 -11.90
C GLU A 180 25.39 -14.24 -11.44
N LYS A 181 24.30 -13.60 -11.01
CA LYS A 181 24.32 -12.24 -10.44
C LYS A 181 24.81 -12.31 -8.99
N ASN A 182 26.13 -12.25 -8.81
CA ASN A 182 26.72 -12.22 -7.48
C ASN A 182 27.91 -11.25 -7.42
N ASN A 183 27.73 -10.15 -6.68
CA ASN A 183 28.71 -9.07 -6.51
C ASN A 183 29.58 -9.23 -5.25
N GLY A 184 29.50 -10.38 -4.56
CA GLY A 184 30.20 -10.60 -3.29
C GLY A 184 31.67 -11.03 -3.44
N GLU A 185 32.47 -10.80 -2.40
CA GLU A 185 33.89 -11.22 -2.32
C GLU A 185 34.09 -12.74 -2.45
N ALA A 186 33.05 -13.55 -2.21
CA ALA A 186 33.08 -15.01 -2.31
C ALA A 186 32.74 -15.57 -3.71
N PHE A 187 32.57 -14.71 -4.74
CA PHE A 187 32.15 -15.10 -6.09
C PHE A 187 32.97 -16.24 -6.69
N GLY A 188 34.30 -16.19 -6.55
CA GLY A 188 35.19 -17.21 -7.12
C GLY A 188 34.98 -18.59 -6.52
N PHE A 189 34.77 -18.67 -5.20
CA PHE A 189 34.56 -19.92 -4.48
C PHE A 189 33.17 -20.51 -4.74
N SER A 190 32.10 -19.69 -4.69
CA SER A 190 30.73 -20.15 -5.01
C SER A 190 30.65 -20.70 -6.43
N THR A 191 31.31 -20.02 -7.36
CA THR A 191 31.37 -20.42 -8.77
C THR A 191 32.13 -21.73 -8.96
N ALA A 192 33.26 -21.92 -8.26
CA ALA A 192 34.00 -23.18 -8.29
C ALA A 192 33.19 -24.36 -7.72
N LEU A 193 32.38 -24.13 -6.67
CA LEU A 193 31.43 -25.13 -6.16
C LEU A 193 30.35 -25.47 -7.18
N SER A 194 29.74 -24.46 -7.81
CA SER A 194 28.71 -24.67 -8.83
C SER A 194 29.22 -25.49 -10.01
N VAL A 195 30.44 -25.21 -10.49
CA VAL A 195 31.07 -26.00 -11.56
C VAL A 195 31.27 -27.46 -11.13
N SER A 196 31.80 -27.68 -9.91
CA SER A 196 31.99 -29.04 -9.38
C SER A 196 30.68 -29.81 -9.29
N PHE A 197 29.62 -29.16 -8.83
CA PHE A 197 28.30 -29.77 -8.74
C PHE A 197 27.69 -30.07 -10.11
N LEU A 198 27.86 -29.18 -11.10
CA LEU A 198 27.41 -29.45 -12.48
C LEU A 198 28.13 -30.65 -13.08
N GLU A 199 29.43 -30.84 -12.80
CA GLU A 199 30.19 -32.01 -13.29
C GLU A 199 29.67 -33.31 -12.67
N GLU A 200 29.26 -33.26 -11.41
CA GLU A 200 28.59 -34.37 -10.72
C GLU A 200 27.21 -34.65 -11.29
N VAL A 201 26.37 -33.65 -11.49
CA VAL A 201 25.04 -33.80 -12.12
C VAL A 201 25.17 -34.39 -13.53
N ASN A 202 26.19 -33.96 -14.27
CA ASN A 202 26.53 -34.53 -15.58
C ASN A 202 26.93 -36.00 -15.50
N ARG A 203 27.52 -36.46 -14.39
CA ARG A 203 27.78 -37.89 -14.15
C ARG A 203 26.51 -38.64 -13.77
N TYR A 204 25.68 -38.06 -12.90
CA TYR A 204 24.44 -38.67 -12.42
C TYR A 204 23.39 -38.88 -13.53
N GLN A 205 23.46 -38.09 -14.60
CA GLN A 205 22.55 -38.20 -15.75
C GLN A 205 23.03 -39.14 -16.86
N ARG A 206 24.17 -39.81 -16.72
CA ARG A 206 24.64 -40.79 -17.71
C ARG A 206 23.79 -42.05 -17.70
N SER A 207 23.67 -42.70 -18.86
CA SER A 207 22.90 -43.94 -19.02
C SER A 207 23.51 -45.14 -18.27
N ASP A 208 24.82 -45.11 -18.03
CA ASP A 208 25.60 -46.14 -17.33
C ASP A 208 25.83 -45.83 -15.85
N TYR A 209 25.18 -44.78 -15.31
CA TYR A 209 25.36 -44.42 -13.92
C TYR A 209 24.87 -45.55 -12.99
N SER A 210 25.74 -45.93 -12.05
CA SER A 210 25.46 -46.87 -11.00
C SER A 210 25.92 -46.32 -9.65
N TYR A 211 25.25 -46.72 -8.59
CA TYR A 211 25.56 -46.29 -7.24
C TYR A 211 25.21 -47.40 -6.25
N ARG A 212 26.11 -47.68 -5.31
CA ARG A 212 25.91 -48.65 -4.25
C ARG A 212 26.53 -48.13 -2.96
N ALA A 213 25.71 -47.93 -1.93
CA ALA A 213 26.20 -47.57 -0.61
C ALA A 213 25.29 -48.13 0.49
N ASN A 214 25.86 -48.38 1.67
CA ASN A 214 25.16 -48.86 2.85
C ASN A 214 24.38 -47.72 3.53
N LEU A 215 23.29 -47.27 2.91
CA LEU A 215 22.50 -46.11 3.38
C LEU A 215 21.35 -46.49 4.32
N LEU A 216 20.84 -47.72 4.25
CA LEU A 216 19.74 -48.17 5.10
C LEU A 216 20.33 -48.70 6.41
N VAL A 217 20.03 -48.02 7.51
CA VAL A 217 20.45 -48.44 8.86
C VAL A 217 19.20 -48.70 9.69
N THR A 218 19.07 -49.94 10.17
CA THR A 218 17.95 -50.37 11.02
C THR A 218 18.17 -49.98 12.48
N GLU A 219 17.13 -50.06 13.33
CA GLU A 219 17.25 -49.82 14.78
C GLU A 219 18.24 -50.77 15.47
N ASP A 220 18.45 -51.97 14.90
CA ASP A 220 19.42 -52.97 15.35
C ASP A 220 20.84 -52.75 14.77
N LEU A 221 21.11 -51.57 14.19
CA LEU A 221 22.39 -51.20 13.55
C LEU A 221 22.80 -52.07 12.35
N VAL A 222 21.89 -52.86 11.80
CA VAL A 222 22.14 -53.61 10.55
C VAL A 222 22.14 -52.63 9.39
N LYS A 223 23.24 -52.65 8.62
CA LYS A 223 23.44 -51.84 7.41
C LYS A 223 23.04 -52.62 6.16
N LEU A 224 22.13 -52.08 5.37
CA LEU A 224 21.70 -52.64 4.09
C LEU A 224 22.11 -51.71 2.94
N PRO A 225 22.56 -52.27 1.81
CA PRO A 225 22.94 -51.48 0.64
C PRO A 225 21.70 -50.95 -0.09
N VAL A 226 21.76 -49.69 -0.48
CA VAL A 226 20.87 -49.11 -1.50
C VAL A 226 21.62 -49.15 -2.82
N GLU A 227 21.03 -49.82 -3.81
CA GLU A 227 21.62 -50.06 -5.12
C GLU A 227 20.81 -49.36 -6.21
N HIS A 228 21.50 -48.66 -7.10
CA HIS A 228 20.98 -48.06 -8.33
C HIS A 228 21.87 -48.52 -9.49
N VAL A 229 21.28 -49.09 -10.53
CA VAL A 229 22.02 -49.83 -11.56
C VAL A 229 21.65 -49.33 -12.96
N ASN A 230 22.67 -48.96 -13.74
CA ASN A 230 22.63 -48.71 -15.19
C ASN A 230 21.47 -47.82 -15.65
N ALA A 231 21.30 -46.67 -15.01
CA ALA A 231 20.31 -45.68 -15.42
C ALA A 231 20.67 -44.27 -14.93
N PRO A 232 20.18 -43.21 -15.59
CA PRO A 232 20.23 -41.86 -15.02
C PRO A 232 19.54 -41.81 -13.65
N LEU A 233 20.09 -41.02 -12.73
CA LEU A 233 19.51 -40.83 -11.41
C LEU A 233 18.17 -40.07 -11.47
N PHE A 234 18.08 -39.08 -12.36
CA PHE A 234 16.90 -38.22 -12.54
C PHE A 234 16.27 -38.44 -13.91
N SER A 235 14.94 -38.37 -13.97
CA SER A 235 14.20 -38.43 -15.23
C SER A 235 14.49 -37.20 -16.09
N LEU A 236 14.44 -36.01 -15.49
CA LEU A 236 14.88 -34.75 -16.08
C LEU A 236 15.71 -33.96 -15.07
N ALA A 237 16.72 -33.25 -15.58
CA ALA A 237 17.52 -32.30 -14.81
C ALA A 237 17.36 -30.91 -15.44
N TYR A 238 16.64 -30.05 -14.74
CA TYR A 238 16.40 -28.66 -15.11
C TYR A 238 17.50 -27.77 -14.54
N LEU A 239 18.14 -26.99 -15.40
CA LEU A 239 19.11 -25.98 -15.02
C LEU A 239 18.48 -24.59 -15.20
N LEU A 240 18.36 -23.85 -14.10
CA LEU A 240 17.65 -22.56 -14.03
C LEU A 240 18.60 -21.48 -13.51
N SER A 241 18.93 -20.51 -14.36
CA SER A 241 19.82 -19.38 -14.08
C SER A 241 19.02 -18.11 -13.80
N ASP A 242 19.63 -17.12 -13.14
CA ASP A 242 19.11 -15.75 -13.08
C ASP A 242 19.45 -14.93 -14.35
N LYS A 243 19.98 -15.59 -15.38
CA LYS A 243 20.32 -15.06 -16.68
C LYS A 243 19.52 -15.74 -17.79
N THR A 244 18.99 -14.93 -18.70
CA THR A 244 18.26 -15.39 -19.89
C THR A 244 19.19 -15.90 -20.98
N GLU A 245 18.62 -16.59 -21.97
CA GLU A 245 19.35 -17.03 -23.17
C GLU A 245 19.96 -15.88 -24.00
N HIS A 246 19.40 -14.67 -23.88
CA HIS A 246 19.93 -13.45 -24.51
C HIS A 246 21.10 -12.83 -23.73
N GLY A 247 21.49 -13.45 -22.61
CA GLY A 247 22.57 -12.98 -21.75
C GLY A 247 22.18 -11.82 -20.82
N LEU A 248 20.88 -11.50 -20.71
CA LEU A 248 20.35 -10.46 -19.83
C LEU A 248 20.03 -11.03 -18.45
N PHE A 249 20.38 -10.29 -17.39
CA PHE A 249 20.01 -10.64 -16.01
C PHE A 249 18.56 -10.28 -15.73
N ILE A 250 17.86 -11.20 -15.07
CA ILE A 250 16.45 -11.03 -14.68
C ILE A 250 16.39 -10.35 -13.30
N GLU A 251 15.55 -9.32 -13.17
CA GLU A 251 15.26 -8.73 -11.85
C GLU A 251 14.45 -9.72 -11.01
N GLY A 252 14.97 -10.08 -9.83
CA GLY A 252 14.33 -11.11 -9.01
C GLY A 252 14.36 -12.53 -9.62
N GLY A 253 15.27 -12.81 -10.57
CA GLY A 253 15.28 -14.08 -11.33
C GLY A 253 15.27 -15.36 -10.50
N MET A 254 15.80 -15.35 -9.27
CA MET A 254 15.69 -16.49 -8.34
C MET A 254 14.26 -16.77 -7.90
N GLN A 255 13.51 -15.72 -7.55
CA GLN A 255 12.09 -15.86 -7.17
C GLN A 255 11.27 -16.35 -8.36
N GLU A 256 11.59 -15.90 -9.57
CA GLU A 256 10.93 -16.38 -10.78
C GLU A 256 11.26 -17.85 -11.06
N ASN A 257 12.51 -18.28 -10.84
CA ASN A 257 12.91 -19.69 -10.93
C ASN A 257 12.17 -20.57 -9.91
N GLU A 258 11.96 -20.08 -8.70
CA GLU A 258 11.19 -20.79 -7.66
C GLU A 258 9.74 -21.00 -8.09
N GLU A 259 9.10 -19.97 -8.67
CA GLU A 259 7.77 -20.12 -9.23
C GLU A 259 7.75 -21.07 -10.46
N LEU A 260 8.75 -20.98 -11.32
CA LEU A 260 8.92 -21.84 -12.48
C LEU A 260 8.99 -23.33 -12.07
N ILE A 261 9.68 -23.66 -10.97
CA ILE A 261 9.71 -25.01 -10.41
C ILE A 261 8.29 -25.48 -10.08
N SER A 262 7.47 -24.67 -9.39
CA SER A 262 6.07 -25.00 -9.13
C SER A 262 5.29 -25.24 -10.43
N LYS A 263 5.48 -24.44 -11.47
CA LYS A 263 4.77 -24.64 -12.77
C LYS A 263 5.22 -25.90 -13.50
N LEU A 264 6.52 -26.21 -13.48
CA LEU A 264 7.08 -27.43 -14.07
C LEU A 264 6.53 -28.68 -13.40
N VAL A 265 6.50 -28.67 -12.06
CA VAL A 265 5.92 -29.78 -11.29
C VAL A 265 4.44 -29.92 -11.57
N LEU A 266 3.70 -28.80 -11.69
CA LEU A 266 2.30 -28.84 -12.10
C LEU A 266 2.11 -29.46 -13.48
N LEU A 267 2.91 -29.04 -14.48
CA LEU A 267 2.84 -29.57 -15.84
C LEU A 267 3.10 -31.09 -15.87
N ASN A 268 4.06 -31.57 -15.06
CA ASN A 268 4.36 -32.99 -14.92
C ASN A 268 3.26 -33.80 -14.21
N ASN A 269 2.32 -33.15 -13.53
CA ASN A 269 1.31 -33.77 -12.68
C ASN A 269 -0.13 -33.43 -13.07
N LYS A 270 -0.37 -32.79 -14.22
CA LYS A 270 -1.71 -32.51 -14.72
C LYS A 270 -2.16 -33.61 -15.69
N LYS A 271 -3.44 -33.97 -15.62
CA LYS A 271 -4.05 -34.89 -16.59
C LYS A 271 -4.11 -34.20 -17.95
N VAL A 272 -3.79 -34.93 -19.02
CA VAL A 272 -4.07 -34.49 -20.39
C VAL A 272 -5.59 -34.47 -20.56
N GLU A 273 -6.17 -33.27 -20.63
CA GLU A 273 -7.59 -33.09 -20.87
C GLU A 273 -7.85 -33.34 -22.37
N SER A 274 -8.27 -34.56 -22.69
CA SER A 274 -8.54 -35.01 -24.07
C SER A 274 -9.82 -34.45 -24.68
N GLU A 275 -10.58 -33.64 -23.94
CA GLU A 275 -11.91 -33.14 -24.33
C GLU A 275 -11.87 -31.76 -25.02
N PHE A 276 -10.74 -31.05 -24.99
CA PHE A 276 -10.67 -29.68 -25.50
C PHE A 276 -9.80 -29.57 -26.77
N HIS A 277 -10.47 -29.65 -27.93
CA HIS A 277 -9.99 -29.35 -29.30
C HIS A 277 -8.90 -30.25 -29.92
N GLU A 278 -8.99 -30.49 -31.24
CA GLU A 278 -8.03 -31.29 -32.04
C GLU A 278 -6.62 -30.66 -32.14
N SER A 279 -6.47 -29.35 -31.90
CA SER A 279 -5.22 -28.60 -32.03
C SER A 279 -4.45 -28.40 -30.71
N ASN A 280 -5.00 -28.81 -29.56
CA ASN A 280 -4.34 -28.69 -28.26
C ASN A 280 -3.43 -29.90 -27.99
N GLU A 281 -2.13 -29.74 -28.16
CA GLU A 281 -1.19 -30.81 -27.84
C GLU A 281 -0.84 -30.82 -26.34
N GLY A 282 -1.46 -31.73 -25.58
CA GLY A 282 -1.17 -31.90 -24.15
C GLY A 282 0.29 -32.28 -23.86
N TYR A 283 0.80 -31.88 -22.68
CA TYR A 283 2.15 -32.24 -22.26
C TYR A 283 2.29 -33.73 -21.99
N ASN A 284 3.37 -34.33 -22.50
CA ASN A 284 3.74 -35.70 -22.21
C ASN A 284 5.24 -35.79 -21.92
N LYS A 285 5.58 -36.01 -20.66
CA LYS A 285 6.96 -36.07 -20.17
C LYS A 285 7.81 -37.12 -20.90
N LEU A 286 7.26 -38.29 -21.22
CA LEU A 286 8.00 -39.34 -21.92
C LEU A 286 8.28 -38.96 -23.37
N GLN A 287 7.37 -38.23 -24.01
CA GLN A 287 7.58 -37.71 -25.36
C GLN A 287 8.67 -36.64 -25.34
N PHE A 288 8.60 -35.67 -24.43
CA PHE A 288 9.62 -34.64 -24.27
C PHE A 288 11.02 -35.24 -24.05
N MET A 289 11.12 -36.22 -23.12
CA MET A 289 12.37 -36.96 -22.86
C MET A 289 12.92 -37.65 -24.11
N ARG A 290 12.07 -38.28 -24.93
CA ARG A 290 12.50 -38.91 -26.18
C ARG A 290 12.98 -37.88 -27.20
N SER A 291 12.28 -36.75 -27.31
CA SER A 291 12.61 -35.68 -28.25
C SER A 291 13.94 -35.00 -27.93
N ILE A 292 14.34 -34.91 -26.66
CA ILE A 292 15.64 -34.34 -26.27
C ILE A 292 16.80 -35.34 -26.37
N THR A 293 16.53 -36.65 -26.42
CA THR A 293 17.54 -37.73 -26.32
C THR A 293 17.79 -38.41 -27.68
N VAL A 294 18.08 -37.61 -28.71
CA VAL A 294 18.24 -38.10 -30.10
C VAL A 294 19.59 -38.80 -30.34
N ASP A 295 20.65 -38.42 -29.60
CA ASP A 295 22.01 -38.96 -29.75
C ASP A 295 22.38 -39.91 -28.60
N HIS A 296 22.80 -41.13 -28.95
CA HIS A 296 23.28 -42.13 -27.99
C HIS A 296 24.62 -41.69 -27.37
N GLY A 297 24.58 -41.18 -26.13
CA GLY A 297 25.76 -41.11 -25.24
C GLY A 297 26.04 -39.75 -24.61
N GLN A 298 25.40 -38.65 -25.04
CA GLN A 298 25.53 -37.36 -24.37
C GLN A 298 24.38 -37.11 -23.39
N THR A 299 24.73 -36.70 -22.18
CA THR A 299 23.80 -36.20 -21.17
C THR A 299 23.16 -34.90 -21.64
N LYS A 300 21.83 -34.85 -21.57
CA LYS A 300 21.03 -33.71 -22.01
C LYS A 300 20.27 -33.11 -20.84
N PHE A 301 20.28 -31.80 -20.77
CA PHE A 301 19.58 -31.02 -19.76
C PHE A 301 18.36 -30.32 -20.37
N ALA A 302 17.49 -29.84 -19.49
CA ALA A 302 16.37 -28.98 -19.82
C ALA A 302 16.46 -27.66 -19.07
N SER A 303 15.76 -26.66 -19.55
CA SER A 303 15.54 -25.38 -18.88
C SER A 303 14.18 -24.84 -19.29
N ALA A 304 13.72 -23.79 -18.62
CA ALA A 304 12.46 -23.16 -18.94
C ALA A 304 12.51 -21.65 -18.70
N GLY A 305 11.57 -20.94 -19.32
CA GLY A 305 11.31 -19.53 -19.10
C GLY A 305 9.83 -19.32 -18.80
N LEU A 306 9.52 -18.31 -18.00
CA LEU A 306 8.15 -17.98 -17.60
C LEU A 306 7.86 -16.53 -17.97
N SER A 307 6.67 -16.29 -18.51
CA SER A 307 6.15 -14.94 -18.69
C SER A 307 4.73 -14.88 -18.17
N LYS A 308 4.37 -13.75 -17.58
CA LYS A 308 3.05 -13.51 -17.03
C LYS A 308 2.55 -12.15 -17.46
N VAL A 309 1.29 -12.14 -17.85
CA VAL A 309 0.53 -10.95 -18.13
C VAL A 309 -0.72 -11.04 -17.25
N LYS A 310 -0.71 -10.26 -16.17
CA LYS A 310 -1.84 -10.14 -15.24
C LYS A 310 -2.34 -8.71 -15.23
N ARG A 311 -3.65 -8.54 -15.03
CA ARG A 311 -4.23 -7.22 -14.77
C ARG A 311 -3.51 -6.58 -13.56
N PRO A 312 -3.04 -5.33 -13.64
CA PRO A 312 -2.36 -4.67 -12.52
C PRO A 312 -3.38 -4.21 -11.46
N THR A 313 -4.11 -5.16 -10.88
CA THR A 313 -5.29 -4.94 -10.02
C THR A 313 -4.97 -4.08 -8.79
N HIS A 314 -3.76 -4.23 -8.24
CA HIS A 314 -3.27 -3.40 -7.14
C HIS A 314 -3.13 -1.92 -7.55
N ALA A 315 -2.45 -1.66 -8.68
CA ALA A 315 -2.28 -0.30 -9.20
C ALA A 315 -3.63 0.33 -9.56
N ILE A 316 -4.54 -0.45 -10.17
CA ILE A 316 -5.90 -0.01 -10.50
C ILE A 316 -6.66 0.46 -9.26
N ALA A 317 -6.63 -0.30 -8.16
CA ALA A 317 -7.30 0.07 -6.93
C ALA A 317 -6.79 1.40 -6.36
N LEU A 318 -5.48 1.64 -6.45
CA LEU A 318 -4.84 2.87 -5.99
C LEU A 318 -5.15 4.06 -6.89
N THR A 319 -5.11 3.88 -8.21
CA THR A 319 -5.51 4.90 -9.19
C THR A 319 -6.97 5.30 -9.00
N VAL A 320 -7.87 4.32 -8.80
CA VAL A 320 -9.30 4.60 -8.51
C VAL A 320 -9.46 5.39 -7.21
N LEU A 321 -8.76 5.00 -6.14
CA LEU A 321 -8.80 5.72 -4.86
C LEU A 321 -8.31 7.18 -5.03
N SER A 322 -7.22 7.38 -5.78
CA SER A 322 -6.69 8.71 -6.09
C SER A 322 -7.68 9.54 -6.89
N ALA A 323 -8.26 8.99 -7.97
CA ALA A 323 -9.20 9.70 -8.84
C ALA A 323 -10.48 10.13 -8.10
N VAL A 324 -10.98 9.27 -7.19
CA VAL A 324 -12.13 9.60 -6.32
C VAL A 324 -11.78 10.73 -5.37
N PHE A 325 -10.59 10.68 -4.77
CA PHE A 325 -10.13 11.73 -3.88
C PHE A 325 -9.93 13.06 -4.63
N ASP A 326 -9.39 13.03 -5.84
CA ASP A 326 -9.23 14.21 -6.69
C ASP A 326 -10.59 14.88 -6.94
N ARG A 327 -11.62 14.10 -7.27
CA ARG A 327 -12.98 14.64 -7.45
C ARG A 327 -13.58 15.19 -6.16
N TYR A 328 -13.39 14.48 -5.05
CA TYR A 328 -13.83 14.95 -3.74
C TYR A 328 -13.12 16.26 -3.34
N TRP A 329 -11.82 16.35 -3.65
CA TRP A 329 -10.97 17.51 -3.39
C TRP A 329 -11.37 18.72 -4.23
N GLU A 330 -11.56 18.57 -5.54
CA GLU A 330 -12.11 19.61 -6.41
C GLU A 330 -13.42 20.16 -5.86
N ARG A 331 -14.33 19.26 -5.45
CA ARG A 331 -15.62 19.68 -4.93
C ARG A 331 -15.52 20.44 -3.61
N LEU A 332 -14.59 20.06 -2.73
CA LEU A 332 -14.30 20.80 -1.51
C LEU A 332 -13.78 22.22 -1.80
N GLN A 333 -13.02 22.40 -2.88
CA GLN A 333 -12.51 23.71 -3.32
C GLN A 333 -13.59 24.56 -4.00
N ASP A 334 -14.47 23.94 -4.80
CA ASP A 334 -15.58 24.58 -5.54
C ASP A 334 -16.79 24.95 -4.67
N GLY A 335 -16.64 25.01 -3.34
CA GLY A 335 -17.70 25.47 -2.42
C GLY A 335 -18.19 26.89 -2.75
N GLU A 336 -19.46 27.20 -2.42
CA GLU A 336 -19.99 28.54 -2.66
C GLU A 336 -19.22 29.59 -1.84
N VAL A 337 -18.68 30.61 -2.52
CA VAL A 337 -18.06 31.76 -1.85
C VAL A 337 -19.15 32.57 -1.14
N LEU A 338 -19.08 32.60 0.19
CA LEU A 338 -20.08 33.29 1.01
C LEU A 338 -19.98 34.82 0.82
N PRO A 339 -21.07 35.52 0.41
CA PRO A 339 -21.07 36.98 0.31
C PRO A 339 -20.94 37.65 1.69
N LYS A 340 -20.31 38.84 1.73
CA LYS A 340 -20.03 39.62 2.97
C LYS A 340 -21.26 39.73 3.88
N THR A 341 -22.39 40.09 3.30
CA THR A 341 -23.64 40.38 4.03
C THR A 341 -24.22 39.13 4.70
N LYS A 342 -24.22 37.99 4.00
CA LYS A 342 -24.70 36.71 4.56
C LYS A 342 -23.76 36.16 5.62
N ALA A 343 -22.44 36.38 5.48
CA ALA A 343 -21.46 36.01 6.50
C ALA A 343 -21.71 36.77 7.81
N ARG A 344 -21.94 38.08 7.73
CA ARG A 344 -22.25 38.92 8.91
C ARG A 344 -23.51 38.49 9.63
N GLU A 345 -24.56 38.18 8.88
CA GLU A 345 -25.84 37.74 9.43
C GLU A 345 -25.69 36.38 10.13
N LYS A 346 -25.05 35.40 9.47
CA LYS A 346 -24.83 34.06 10.05
C LYS A 346 -23.91 34.08 11.28
N LEU A 347 -22.94 35.00 11.33
CA LEU A 347 -22.00 35.11 12.45
C LEU A 347 -22.49 36.06 13.56
N GLY A 348 -23.65 36.69 13.42
CA GLY A 348 -24.17 37.64 14.41
C GLY A 348 -23.28 38.88 14.59
N LEU A 349 -22.65 39.34 13.51
CA LEU A 349 -21.75 40.51 13.48
C LEU A 349 -22.45 41.76 12.93
N THR A 350 -23.77 41.75 12.83
CA THR A 350 -24.53 42.94 12.44
C THR A 350 -24.55 43.95 13.58
N ALA A 351 -24.71 45.24 13.27
CA ALA A 351 -24.79 46.29 14.28
C ALA A 351 -25.91 46.03 15.31
N HIS A 352 -27.04 45.45 14.86
CA HIS A 352 -28.16 45.09 15.72
C HIS A 352 -27.81 43.93 16.66
N ASP A 353 -27.11 42.90 16.18
CA ASP A 353 -26.72 41.75 17.00
C ASP A 353 -25.67 42.14 18.06
N LEU A 354 -24.70 42.98 17.67
CA LEU A 354 -23.71 43.52 18.60
C LEU A 354 -24.36 44.39 19.69
N GLN A 355 -25.31 45.25 19.31
CA GLN A 355 -26.08 46.04 20.29
C GLN A 355 -26.91 45.16 21.23
N ARG A 356 -27.52 44.09 20.71
CA ARG A 356 -28.26 43.13 21.55
C ARG A 356 -27.34 42.42 22.55
N LYS A 357 -26.11 42.07 22.15
CA LYS A 357 -25.09 41.51 23.07
C LYS A 357 -24.66 42.52 24.13
N LEU A 358 -24.48 43.79 23.75
CA LEU A 358 -24.11 44.88 24.67
C LEU A 358 -25.20 45.19 25.70
N ALA A 359 -26.47 45.17 25.30
CA ALA A 359 -27.61 45.35 26.21
C ALA A 359 -27.67 44.30 27.33
N GLY A 360 -27.09 43.10 27.13
CA GLY A 360 -26.94 42.09 28.17
C GLY A 360 -25.74 42.29 29.10
N ILE A 361 -24.78 43.13 28.72
CA ILE A 361 -23.53 43.40 29.47
C ILE A 361 -23.69 44.62 30.37
N LEU A 362 -24.26 45.71 29.82
CA LEU A 362 -24.48 46.93 30.56
C LEU A 362 -25.62 46.77 31.58
N PRO A 363 -25.56 47.45 32.72
CA PRO A 363 -26.64 47.43 33.69
C PRO A 363 -27.73 48.47 33.33
N GLU A 364 -28.93 48.32 33.91
CA GLU A 364 -30.11 49.13 33.56
C GLU A 364 -29.92 50.64 33.80
N ASP A 365 -30.60 51.48 32.98
CA ASP A 365 -30.51 52.95 32.97
C ASP A 365 -30.75 53.62 34.35
N HIS A 366 -31.37 52.90 35.29
CA HIS A 366 -31.74 53.38 36.62
C HIS A 366 -30.54 53.63 37.56
N ILE A 367 -29.33 53.18 37.20
CA ILE A 367 -28.14 53.31 38.07
C ILE A 367 -27.68 54.75 38.24
N LEU A 368 -27.88 55.61 37.24
CA LEU A 368 -27.59 57.04 37.37
C LEU A 368 -28.50 57.70 38.42
N GLU A 369 -29.72 57.18 38.60
CA GLU A 369 -30.63 57.63 39.65
C GLU A 369 -30.16 57.19 41.04
N GLU A 370 -29.57 56.00 41.17
CA GLU A 370 -29.00 55.51 42.43
C GLU A 370 -27.82 56.37 42.91
N MET A 371 -27.02 56.91 41.98
CA MET A 371 -25.92 57.84 42.30
C MET A 371 -26.41 59.15 42.94
N THR A 372 -27.68 59.52 42.76
CA THR A 372 -28.25 60.71 43.43
C THR A 372 -28.43 60.53 44.94
N GLY A 373 -28.29 59.31 45.45
CA GLY A 373 -28.31 58.95 46.86
C GLY A 373 -26.95 59.02 47.58
N LEU A 374 -25.86 59.36 46.86
CA LEU A 374 -24.53 59.52 47.45
C LEU A 374 -24.49 60.69 48.45
N MET A 375 -23.71 60.54 49.53
CA MET A 375 -23.54 61.60 50.52
C MET A 375 -22.81 62.79 49.93
N THR A 376 -23.41 63.98 50.00
CA THR A 376 -22.81 65.22 49.48
C THR A 376 -22.22 66.07 50.60
N SER A 377 -21.13 66.77 50.31
CA SER A 377 -20.61 67.83 51.17
C SER A 377 -21.54 69.05 51.16
N GLY A 378 -21.62 69.78 52.28
CA GLY A 378 -22.55 70.90 52.48
C GLY A 378 -22.15 72.22 51.78
N ILE A 379 -21.80 72.17 50.50
CA ILE A 379 -21.32 73.31 49.70
C ILE A 379 -22.48 74.10 49.09
N SER A 380 -22.36 75.43 49.04
CA SER A 380 -23.41 76.32 48.48
C SER A 380 -23.34 76.41 46.96
N TYR A 381 -24.47 76.70 46.28
CA TYR A 381 -24.49 76.77 44.81
C TYR A 381 -23.58 77.88 44.26
N SER A 382 -23.43 78.99 45.00
CA SER A 382 -22.55 80.10 44.61
C SER A 382 -21.07 79.74 44.59
N GLU A 383 -20.63 78.82 45.44
CA GLU A 383 -19.25 78.33 45.45
C GLU A 383 -18.99 77.42 44.25
N LEU A 384 -19.97 76.57 43.90
CA LEU A 384 -19.91 75.68 42.74
C LEU A 384 -19.86 76.43 41.41
N CYS A 385 -20.55 77.57 41.28
CA CYS A 385 -20.54 78.39 40.05
C CYS A 385 -19.12 78.82 39.62
N SER A 386 -18.24 79.08 40.58
CA SER A 386 -16.87 79.54 40.30
C SER A 386 -15.89 78.44 39.86
N MET A 387 -16.29 77.17 40.00
CA MET A 387 -15.47 75.98 39.76
C MET A 387 -15.68 75.42 38.35
N ASN A 388 -14.72 74.64 37.86
CA ASN A 388 -14.95 73.76 36.71
C ASN A 388 -15.71 72.49 37.13
N MET A 389 -16.27 71.74 36.18
CA MET A 389 -17.06 70.53 36.48
C MET A 389 -16.25 69.47 37.27
N ARG A 390 -14.92 69.42 37.08
CA ARG A 390 -14.02 68.49 37.80
C ARG A 390 -13.83 68.87 39.27
N GLU A 391 -13.60 70.15 39.52
CA GLU A 391 -13.49 70.74 40.86
C GLU A 391 -14.83 70.66 41.60
N ALA A 392 -15.95 70.90 40.90
CA ALA A 392 -17.28 70.78 41.45
C ALA A 392 -17.62 69.34 41.86
N GLU A 393 -17.25 68.34 41.06
CA GLU A 393 -17.41 66.92 41.41
C GLU A 393 -16.58 66.54 42.65
N LEU A 394 -15.29 66.90 42.67
CA LEU A 394 -14.40 66.66 43.80
C LEU A 394 -14.90 67.34 45.07
N ALA A 395 -15.37 68.59 44.96
CA ALA A 395 -15.89 69.34 46.08
C ALA A 395 -17.16 68.69 46.65
N LEU A 396 -18.06 68.19 45.79
CA LEU A 396 -19.34 67.60 46.20
C LEU A 396 -19.22 66.19 46.80
N PHE A 397 -18.34 65.35 46.26
CA PHE A 397 -18.31 63.91 46.55
C PHE A 397 -16.95 63.37 47.05
N ASP A 398 -15.88 64.18 47.05
CA ASP A 398 -14.53 63.76 47.48
C ASP A 398 -14.08 62.41 46.87
N GLY A 399 -14.44 62.18 45.60
CA GLY A 399 -14.11 60.97 44.85
C GLY A 399 -15.05 59.76 45.07
N SER A 400 -16.05 59.84 45.95
CA SER A 400 -16.98 58.73 46.21
C SER A 400 -17.86 58.40 45.00
N SER A 401 -18.19 59.39 44.16
CA SER A 401 -18.93 59.22 42.91
C SER A 401 -18.20 58.32 41.91
N GLN A 402 -16.89 58.56 41.74
CA GLN A 402 -16.07 57.80 40.81
C GLN A 402 -15.82 56.38 41.31
N ALA A 403 -15.54 56.22 42.60
CA ALA A 403 -15.35 54.90 43.22
C ALA A 403 -16.63 54.03 43.14
N PHE A 404 -17.81 54.64 43.32
CA PHE A 404 -19.09 53.95 43.18
C PHE A 404 -19.30 53.45 41.73
N PHE A 405 -19.04 54.31 40.74
CA PHE A 405 -19.19 53.95 39.33
C PHE A 405 -18.22 52.85 38.89
N GLU A 406 -16.96 52.93 39.30
CA GLU A 406 -15.96 51.89 39.02
C GLU A 406 -16.34 50.53 39.64
N ALA A 407 -16.75 50.54 40.92
CA ALA A 407 -17.07 49.32 41.65
C ALA A 407 -18.36 48.65 41.14
N ASN A 408 -19.44 49.42 40.92
CA ASN A 408 -20.76 48.84 40.65
C ASN A 408 -21.09 48.71 39.16
N VAL A 409 -20.53 49.58 38.31
CA VAL A 409 -20.84 49.61 36.87
C VAL A 409 -19.71 48.99 36.07
N VAL A 410 -18.49 49.55 36.16
CA VAL A 410 -17.36 49.12 35.33
C VAL A 410 -16.92 47.69 35.66
N SER A 411 -16.74 47.37 36.94
CA SER A 411 -16.30 46.02 37.35
C SER A 411 -17.34 44.94 37.03
N GLY A 412 -18.63 45.28 37.13
CA GLY A 412 -19.74 44.40 36.81
C GLY A 412 -19.83 44.11 35.31
N ALA A 413 -19.75 45.16 34.48
CA ALA A 413 -19.75 45.03 33.02
C ALA A 413 -18.59 44.18 32.51
N ARG A 414 -17.36 44.40 33.02
CA ARG A 414 -16.18 43.60 32.64
C ARG A 414 -16.33 42.11 32.98
N LYS A 415 -16.84 41.77 34.17
CA LYS A 415 -17.08 40.36 34.56
C LYS A 415 -18.13 39.69 33.67
N ARG A 416 -19.19 40.40 33.28
CA ARG A 416 -20.21 39.87 32.36
C ARG A 416 -19.66 39.68 30.94
N LEU A 417 -18.86 40.64 30.46
CA LEU A 417 -18.15 40.54 29.18
C LEU A 417 -17.27 39.30 29.14
N ASP A 418 -16.43 39.06 30.15
CA ASP A 418 -15.57 37.87 30.22
C ASP A 418 -16.39 36.57 30.20
N HIS A 419 -17.54 36.55 30.88
CA HIS A 419 -18.43 35.39 30.88
C HIS A 419 -19.03 35.11 29.50
N ILE A 420 -19.55 36.14 28.81
CA ILE A 420 -20.14 35.99 27.47
C ILE A 420 -19.08 35.55 26.45
N LEU A 421 -17.89 36.15 26.48
CA LEU A 421 -16.78 35.78 25.59
C LEU A 421 -16.30 34.34 25.81
N SER A 422 -16.48 33.79 27.03
CA SER A 422 -16.16 32.39 27.33
C SER A 422 -17.24 31.39 26.90
N GLN A 423 -18.51 31.80 26.84
CA GLN A 423 -19.65 30.92 26.51
C GLN A 423 -19.96 30.88 25.02
N GLU A 424 -19.83 32.01 24.31
CA GLU A 424 -20.09 32.12 22.88
C GLU A 424 -18.79 32.42 22.13
N SER A 425 -18.03 31.37 21.81
CA SER A 425 -16.83 31.53 20.99
C SER A 425 -17.20 31.76 19.52
N LEU A 426 -16.41 32.59 18.83
CA LEU A 426 -16.52 32.75 17.38
C LEU A 426 -16.27 31.41 16.66
N ALA A 427 -15.48 30.52 17.26
CA ALA A 427 -15.22 29.18 16.75
C ALA A 427 -16.51 28.35 16.65
N ASP A 428 -17.37 28.37 17.67
CA ASP A 428 -18.63 27.62 17.65
C ASP A 428 -19.61 28.15 16.58
N LEU A 429 -19.61 29.46 16.34
CA LEU A 429 -20.43 30.09 15.31
C LEU A 429 -19.96 29.73 13.90
N ILE A 430 -18.64 29.75 13.66
CA ILE A 430 -18.05 29.32 12.38
C ILE A 430 -18.29 27.82 12.17
N GLN A 431 -18.13 27.02 13.22
CA GLN A 431 -18.34 25.58 13.18
C GLN A 431 -19.78 25.23 12.76
N LYS A 432 -20.78 25.74 13.49
CA LYS A 432 -22.20 25.43 13.23
C LYS A 432 -22.78 26.15 12.02
N GLY A 433 -22.36 27.39 11.78
CA GLY A 433 -22.95 28.26 10.76
C GLY A 433 -22.37 28.07 9.36
N ILE A 434 -21.13 27.58 9.26
CA ILE A 434 -20.35 27.55 8.02
C ILE A 434 -19.78 26.15 7.76
N ILE A 435 -19.06 25.56 8.70
CA ILE A 435 -18.36 24.28 8.46
C ILE A 435 -19.34 23.10 8.39
N GLU A 436 -20.36 23.08 9.25
CA GLU A 436 -21.43 22.06 9.25
C GLU A 436 -22.46 22.26 8.14
N ASP A 437 -22.47 23.42 7.46
CA ASP A 437 -23.36 23.66 6.33
C ASP A 437 -22.82 22.94 5.09
N GLU A 438 -23.64 22.03 4.54
CA GLU A 438 -23.32 21.19 3.37
C GLU A 438 -22.91 22.01 2.13
N ARG A 439 -23.28 23.29 2.05
CA ARG A 439 -22.99 24.16 0.90
C ARG A 439 -21.69 24.96 1.01
N LEU A 440 -21.16 25.16 2.22
CA LEU A 440 -20.05 26.07 2.51
C LEU A 440 -18.79 25.30 2.92
N GLY A 441 -18.92 24.37 3.87
CA GLY A 441 -17.84 23.47 4.26
C GLY A 441 -16.56 24.14 4.80
N LEU A 442 -15.48 23.34 4.88
CA LEU A 442 -14.20 23.73 5.47
C LEU A 442 -13.50 24.86 4.71
N TYR A 443 -13.50 24.81 3.38
CA TYR A 443 -12.80 25.77 2.53
C TYR A 443 -13.44 27.15 2.56
N ALA A 444 -14.77 27.26 2.60
CA ALA A 444 -15.41 28.57 2.73
C ALA A 444 -15.06 29.22 4.08
N ALA A 445 -14.96 28.45 5.16
CA ALA A 445 -14.49 28.96 6.46
C ALA A 445 -13.01 29.41 6.41
N TYR A 446 -12.16 28.66 5.70
CA TYR A 446 -10.76 29.03 5.49
C TYR A 446 -10.62 30.34 4.70
N TYR A 447 -11.35 30.49 3.59
CA TYR A 447 -11.34 31.71 2.78
C TYR A 447 -11.95 32.91 3.53
N LEU A 448 -13.00 32.70 4.32
CA LEU A 448 -13.62 33.77 5.11
C LEU A 448 -12.67 34.36 6.16
N THR A 449 -11.81 33.53 6.74
CA THR A 449 -10.87 33.91 7.80
C THR A 449 -9.49 34.33 7.28
N ALA A 450 -9.25 34.26 5.97
CA ALA A 450 -7.97 34.58 5.35
C ALA A 450 -7.78 36.10 5.13
N GLU A 451 -6.56 36.60 5.37
CA GLU A 451 -6.24 38.03 5.25
C GLU A 451 -6.35 38.60 3.82
N HIS A 452 -6.18 37.77 2.80
CA HIS A 452 -6.10 38.21 1.39
C HIS A 452 -7.05 37.42 0.47
N ALA A 453 -8.27 37.15 0.93
CA ALA A 453 -9.27 36.50 0.10
C ALA A 453 -9.84 37.47 -0.96
N ASN A 454 -10.03 36.99 -2.19
CA ASN A 454 -10.80 37.68 -3.24
C ASN A 454 -12.29 37.72 -2.85
N GLY A 455 -12.67 38.58 -1.89
CA GLY A 455 -14.03 38.65 -1.38
C GLY A 455 -14.19 39.26 0.02
N ALA A 456 -15.12 38.70 0.78
CA ALA A 456 -15.47 39.13 2.13
C ALA A 456 -14.49 38.61 3.18
N ASN A 457 -13.43 39.36 3.47
CA ASN A 457 -12.54 39.02 4.56
C ASN A 457 -13.17 39.45 5.91
N LEU A 458 -13.43 38.47 6.79
CA LEU A 458 -13.92 38.71 8.15
C LEU A 458 -12.94 39.56 8.97
N LEU A 459 -11.63 39.36 8.80
CA LEU A 459 -10.60 40.11 9.53
C LEU A 459 -10.59 41.59 9.11
N ASP A 460 -10.76 41.89 7.81
CA ASP A 460 -10.82 43.28 7.34
C ASP A 460 -12.05 44.00 7.89
N GLU A 461 -13.18 43.30 8.01
CA GLU A 461 -14.40 43.84 8.60
C GLU A 461 -14.24 44.11 10.09
N LEU A 462 -13.68 43.16 10.84
CA LEU A 462 -13.38 43.35 12.26
C LEU A 462 -12.38 44.49 12.46
N ARG A 463 -11.31 44.57 11.66
CA ARG A 463 -10.32 45.66 11.71
C ARG A 463 -10.94 47.02 11.37
N THR A 464 -11.87 47.06 10.41
CA THR A 464 -12.60 48.29 10.08
C THR A 464 -13.49 48.73 11.23
N GLY A 465 -14.25 47.80 11.82
CA GLY A 465 -15.07 48.04 13.02
C GLY A 465 -14.22 48.51 14.20
N ILE A 466 -13.07 47.88 14.46
CA ILE A 466 -12.13 48.28 15.52
C ILE A 466 -11.66 49.72 15.31
N ARG A 467 -11.30 50.11 14.07
CA ARG A 467 -10.87 51.50 13.77
C ARG A 467 -11.99 52.50 13.98
N GLU A 468 -13.20 52.21 13.51
CA GLU A 468 -14.36 53.08 13.67
C GLU A 468 -14.75 53.25 15.13
N THR A 469 -14.88 52.15 15.88
CA THR A 469 -15.17 52.16 17.32
C THR A 469 -14.07 52.84 18.11
N SER A 470 -12.79 52.61 17.80
CA SER A 470 -11.68 53.30 18.47
C SER A 470 -11.74 54.81 18.25
N ARG A 471 -12.13 55.26 17.04
CA ARG A 471 -12.32 56.69 16.76
C ARG A 471 -13.45 57.29 17.59
N GLN A 472 -14.55 56.56 17.78
CA GLN A 472 -15.67 57.00 18.62
C GLN A 472 -15.27 57.08 20.10
N VAL A 473 -14.53 56.10 20.61
CA VAL A 473 -13.98 56.11 21.97
C VAL A 473 -13.11 57.35 22.20
N GLU A 474 -12.19 57.66 21.28
CA GLU A 474 -11.34 58.85 21.41
C GLU A 474 -12.12 60.17 21.29
N GLN A 475 -13.16 60.20 20.45
CA GLN A 475 -14.06 61.36 20.35
C GLN A 475 -14.81 61.61 21.66
N ILE A 476 -15.41 60.59 22.27
CA ILE A 476 -16.15 60.72 23.52
C ILE A 476 -15.21 61.06 24.69
N LYS A 477 -13.99 60.52 24.70
CA LYS A 477 -12.96 60.93 25.68
C LYS A 477 -12.61 62.41 25.55
N ALA A 478 -12.45 62.92 24.32
CA ALA A 478 -12.20 64.34 24.10
C ALA A 478 -13.38 65.20 24.56
N GLU A 479 -14.62 64.82 24.21
CA GLU A 479 -15.84 65.50 24.69
C GLU A 479 -15.92 65.52 26.23
N LEU A 480 -15.57 64.43 26.89
CA LEU A 480 -15.57 64.32 28.34
C LEU A 480 -14.47 65.18 29.00
N VAL A 481 -13.29 65.31 28.37
CA VAL A 481 -12.23 66.23 28.81
C VAL A 481 -12.68 67.68 28.68
N ASP A 482 -13.32 68.03 27.57
CA ASP A 482 -13.86 69.38 27.35
C ASP A 482 -14.96 69.71 28.37
N LEU A 483 -15.89 68.77 28.59
CA LEU A 483 -16.97 68.91 29.58
C LEU A 483 -16.43 69.10 31.00
N TYR A 484 -15.34 68.42 31.37
CA TYR A 484 -14.69 68.61 32.67
C TYR A 484 -13.99 69.98 32.81
N GLN A 485 -13.59 70.61 31.72
CA GLN A 485 -12.96 71.94 31.70
C GLN A 485 -13.97 73.09 31.68
N GLU A 486 -15.22 72.82 31.32
CA GLU A 486 -16.29 73.82 31.36
C GLU A 486 -16.59 74.29 32.78
N ARG A 487 -16.89 75.58 32.91
CA ARG A 487 -17.35 76.18 34.18
C ARG A 487 -18.81 75.83 34.42
N VAL A 488 -19.17 75.64 35.68
CA VAL A 488 -20.55 75.36 36.11
C VAL A 488 -21.53 76.45 35.65
N GLU A 489 -21.08 77.71 35.57
CA GLU A 489 -21.88 78.84 35.05
C GLU A 489 -22.26 78.75 33.57
N ARG A 490 -21.50 78.01 32.76
CA ARG A 490 -21.72 77.86 31.31
C ARG A 490 -22.59 76.66 30.96
N GLN A 491 -22.98 75.86 31.95
CA GLN A 491 -23.88 74.73 31.77
C GLN A 491 -25.32 75.22 31.62
N ASP A 492 -26.07 74.64 30.67
CA ASP A 492 -27.49 74.94 30.42
C ASP A 492 -28.40 74.34 31.52
N ILE A 493 -28.22 74.78 32.76
CA ILE A 493 -29.04 74.34 33.88
C ILE A 493 -30.29 75.22 33.92
N ARG A 494 -31.47 74.63 33.75
CA ARG A 494 -32.76 75.31 34.00
C ARG A 494 -32.95 75.52 35.51
N VAL A 495 -32.20 76.44 36.09
CA VAL A 495 -32.39 76.85 37.48
C VAL A 495 -33.67 77.67 37.55
N GLY A 496 -34.72 77.11 38.16
CA GLY A 496 -35.97 77.84 38.41
C GLY A 496 -35.68 79.17 39.12
N GLY A 497 -36.47 80.21 38.80
CA GLY A 497 -36.18 81.63 39.07
C GLY A 497 -35.91 82.04 40.53
N PHE A 498 -35.87 83.35 40.76
CA PHE A 498 -35.34 84.05 41.95
C PHE A 498 -35.82 83.58 43.36
N PHE A 499 -36.79 82.66 43.46
CA PHE A 499 -37.39 82.13 44.70
C PHE A 499 -37.01 80.68 45.06
N THR A 500 -36.14 79.99 44.30
CA THR A 500 -35.70 78.61 44.60
C THR A 500 -34.68 78.55 45.74
N ARG A 501 -34.84 77.59 46.67
CA ARG A 501 -33.92 77.39 47.81
C ARG A 501 -32.56 76.86 47.34
N ASP A 502 -31.48 77.30 47.98
CA ASP A 502 -30.10 76.92 47.61
C ASP A 502 -29.88 75.40 47.58
N LYS A 503 -30.47 74.67 48.55
CA LYS A 503 -30.45 73.18 48.58
C LYS A 503 -31.12 72.53 47.37
N GLU A 504 -32.17 73.13 46.80
CA GLU A 504 -32.84 72.61 45.60
C GLU A 504 -32.01 72.86 44.34
N ARG A 505 -31.29 73.98 44.28
CA ARG A 505 -30.36 74.29 43.19
C ARG A 505 -29.18 73.32 43.15
N VAL A 506 -28.56 73.05 44.30
CA VAL A 506 -27.49 72.05 44.42
C VAL A 506 -27.99 70.66 44.03
N ARG A 507 -29.21 70.27 44.44
CA ARG A 507 -29.79 68.97 44.03
C ARG A 507 -30.09 68.87 42.54
N THR A 508 -30.52 69.97 41.92
CA THR A 508 -30.76 70.03 40.45
C THR A 508 -29.44 69.96 39.70
N PHE A 509 -28.41 70.64 40.19
CA PHE A 509 -27.06 70.56 39.66
C PHE A 509 -26.44 69.16 39.81
N ILE A 510 -26.60 68.49 40.96
CA ILE A 510 -26.13 67.12 41.15
C ILE A 510 -26.74 66.18 40.11
N ARG A 511 -28.05 66.29 39.84
CA ARG A 511 -28.69 65.48 38.79
C ARG A 511 -28.10 65.79 37.42
N HIS A 512 -27.95 67.07 37.08
CA HIS A 512 -27.35 67.49 35.80
C HIS A 512 -25.90 67.02 35.67
N LEU A 513 -25.10 67.12 36.72
CA LEU A 513 -23.71 66.68 36.74
C LEU A 513 -23.60 65.17 36.59
N LEU A 514 -24.43 64.40 37.32
CA LEU A 514 -24.46 62.95 37.19
C LEU A 514 -24.92 62.53 35.79
N ASP A 515 -25.99 63.14 35.26
CA ASP A 515 -26.49 62.82 33.92
C ASP A 515 -25.50 63.22 32.81
N ALA A 516 -24.93 64.42 32.86
CA ALA A 516 -23.99 64.90 31.85
C ALA A 516 -22.62 64.21 31.90
N VAL A 517 -22.02 64.05 33.09
CA VAL A 517 -20.69 63.45 33.25
C VAL A 517 -20.79 61.93 33.24
N TYR A 518 -21.65 61.33 34.06
CA TYR A 518 -21.74 59.88 34.18
C TYR A 518 -22.58 59.24 33.07
N GLY A 519 -23.51 59.98 32.43
CA GLY A 519 -24.10 59.55 31.16
C GLY A 519 -23.07 59.44 30.05
N LYS A 520 -22.15 60.41 29.93
CA LYS A 520 -21.00 60.31 29.00
C LYS A 520 -20.01 59.21 29.38
N LYS A 521 -19.79 58.95 30.68
CA LYS A 521 -18.98 57.78 31.12
C LYS A 521 -19.65 56.44 30.82
N LEU A 522 -20.98 56.36 30.86
CA LEU A 522 -21.75 55.18 30.44
C LEU A 522 -21.65 54.97 28.93
N GLU A 523 -21.81 56.04 28.13
CA GLU A 523 -21.62 56.00 26.69
C GLU A 523 -20.20 55.55 26.33
N LEU A 524 -19.19 56.08 27.03
CA LEU A 524 -17.80 55.65 26.89
C LEU A 524 -17.62 54.16 27.22
N LEU A 525 -18.23 53.68 28.32
CA LEU A 525 -18.17 52.28 28.72
C LEU A 525 -18.82 51.36 27.67
N ASP A 526 -19.93 51.76 27.05
CA ASP A 526 -20.59 51.01 25.99
C ASP A 526 -19.65 50.80 24.79
N TRP A 527 -19.03 51.88 24.31
CA TRP A 527 -18.07 51.81 23.22
C TRP A 527 -16.78 51.05 23.59
N GLU A 528 -16.30 51.16 24.84
CA GLU A 528 -15.16 50.37 25.33
C GLU A 528 -15.48 48.87 25.39
N MET A 529 -16.69 48.49 25.81
CA MET A 529 -17.13 47.09 25.80
C MET A 529 -17.28 46.57 24.36
N MET A 530 -17.86 47.37 23.46
CA MET A 530 -17.96 47.01 22.03
C MET A 530 -16.58 46.78 21.42
N LEU A 531 -15.63 47.68 21.69
CA LEU A 531 -14.25 47.55 21.24
C LEU A 531 -13.60 46.26 21.75
N SER A 532 -13.81 45.92 23.03
CA SER A 532 -13.27 44.70 23.63
C SER A 532 -13.80 43.43 22.98
N ILE A 533 -15.09 43.40 22.58
CA ILE A 533 -15.68 42.27 21.85
C ILE A 533 -15.01 42.12 20.48
N LEU A 534 -14.90 43.22 19.72
CA LEU A 534 -14.31 43.20 18.38
C LEU A 534 -12.84 42.76 18.39
N VAL A 535 -12.05 43.25 19.35
CA VAL A 535 -10.64 42.86 19.52
C VAL A 535 -10.52 41.38 19.93
N SER A 536 -11.43 40.87 20.76
CA SER A 536 -11.46 39.44 21.10
C SER A 536 -11.79 38.58 19.88
N TYR A 537 -12.78 38.98 19.08
CA TYR A 537 -13.16 38.28 17.85
C TYR A 537 -12.08 38.31 16.78
N GLU A 538 -11.32 39.41 16.63
CA GLU A 538 -10.15 39.46 15.74
C GLU A 538 -9.13 38.39 16.13
N LYS A 539 -8.76 38.31 17.42
CA LYS A 539 -7.81 37.29 17.91
C LYS A 539 -8.31 35.86 17.71
N GLN A 540 -9.59 35.62 17.97
CA GLN A 540 -10.19 34.30 17.75
C GLN A 540 -10.20 33.95 16.26
N ALA A 541 -10.53 34.88 15.37
CA ALA A 541 -10.51 34.67 13.92
C ALA A 541 -9.10 34.31 13.42
N GLU A 542 -8.05 34.98 13.89
CA GLU A 542 -6.66 34.63 13.56
C GLU A 542 -6.28 33.23 14.03
N GLN A 543 -6.69 32.83 15.24
CA GLN A 543 -6.41 31.50 15.77
C GLN A 543 -7.14 30.41 14.97
N ILE A 544 -8.42 30.65 14.64
CA ILE A 544 -9.24 29.75 13.82
C ILE A 544 -8.63 29.61 12.43
N HIS A 545 -8.18 30.70 11.81
CA HIS A 545 -7.54 30.66 10.50
C HIS A 545 -6.31 29.75 10.50
N ARG A 546 -5.43 29.84 11.50
CA ARG A 546 -4.25 28.96 11.62
C ARG A 546 -4.66 27.48 11.75
N GLN A 547 -5.67 27.19 12.57
CA GLN A 547 -6.15 25.82 12.76
C GLN A 547 -6.80 25.24 11.49
N LEU A 548 -7.52 26.07 10.72
CA LEU A 548 -8.07 25.68 9.43
C LEU A 548 -6.96 25.49 8.38
N GLY A 549 -5.94 26.36 8.39
CA GLY A 549 -4.77 26.25 7.53
C GLY A 549 -4.03 24.93 7.72
N GLU A 550 -3.75 24.54 8.96
CA GLU A 550 -3.13 23.24 9.26
C GLU A 550 -3.94 22.05 8.72
N GLN A 551 -5.28 22.14 8.76
CA GLN A 551 -6.15 21.09 8.22
C GLN A 551 -6.14 21.04 6.70
N VAL A 552 -6.16 22.20 6.04
CA VAL A 552 -6.06 22.31 4.59
C VAL A 552 -4.72 21.78 4.09
N GLU A 553 -3.61 22.14 4.74
CA GLU A 553 -2.27 21.62 4.43
C GLU A 553 -2.18 20.10 4.59
N GLN A 554 -2.79 19.55 5.65
CA GLN A 554 -2.85 18.10 5.87
C GLN A 554 -3.59 17.37 4.76
N LEU A 555 -4.70 17.93 4.26
CA LEU A 555 -5.44 17.34 3.14
C LEU A 555 -4.69 17.47 1.81
N GLU A 556 -3.99 18.59 1.58
CA GLU A 556 -3.14 18.75 0.40
C GLU A 556 -1.96 17.76 0.43
N ALA A 557 -1.38 17.51 1.61
CA ALA A 557 -0.36 16.48 1.78
C ALA A 557 -0.90 15.08 1.48
N LEU A 558 -2.12 14.76 1.93
CA LEU A 558 -2.80 13.50 1.61
C LEU A 558 -3.03 13.35 0.10
N HIS A 559 -3.49 14.40 -0.57
CA HIS A 559 -3.67 14.44 -2.03
C HIS A 559 -2.36 14.06 -2.76
N LYS A 560 -1.26 14.71 -2.39
CA LYS A 560 0.07 14.45 -2.99
C LYS A 560 0.53 13.02 -2.72
N GLN A 561 0.33 12.52 -1.49
CA GLN A 561 0.71 11.16 -1.12
C GLN A 561 -0.07 10.09 -1.90
N LEU A 562 -1.39 10.26 -2.08
CA LEU A 562 -2.21 9.32 -2.85
C LEU A 562 -1.77 9.22 -4.30
N ARG A 563 -1.54 10.36 -4.95
CA ARG A 563 -1.01 10.40 -6.33
C ARG A 563 0.36 9.78 -6.45
N GLU A 564 1.27 10.07 -5.52
CA GLU A 564 2.62 9.49 -5.51
C GLU A 564 2.58 7.97 -5.37
N ILE A 565 1.74 7.44 -4.47
CA ILE A 565 1.57 5.99 -4.24
C ILE A 565 0.96 5.32 -5.47
N ALA A 566 -0.10 5.90 -6.06
CA ALA A 566 -0.72 5.36 -7.27
C ALA A 566 0.28 5.31 -8.44
N HIS A 567 0.96 6.41 -8.72
CA HIS A 567 1.92 6.50 -9.81
C HIS A 567 3.15 5.60 -9.61
N THR A 568 3.63 5.44 -8.36
CA THR A 568 4.70 4.48 -8.05
C THR A 568 4.25 3.05 -8.32
N SER A 569 3.04 2.68 -7.90
CA SER A 569 2.49 1.34 -8.16
C SER A 569 2.26 1.06 -9.65
N VAL A 570 1.89 2.07 -10.45
CA VAL A 570 1.75 1.92 -11.91
C VAL A 570 3.12 1.71 -12.58
N ARG A 571 4.16 2.42 -12.14
CA ARG A 571 5.54 2.22 -12.63
C ARG A 571 6.08 0.84 -12.28
N GLU A 572 5.83 0.36 -11.06
CA GLU A 572 6.23 -0.97 -10.62
C GLU A 572 5.55 -2.10 -11.40
N ALA A 573 4.38 -1.85 -12.02
CA ALA A 573 3.63 -2.86 -12.78
C ALA A 573 4.24 -3.22 -14.17
N THR A 574 5.48 -2.83 -14.48
CA THR A 574 6.29 -3.22 -15.65
C THR A 574 5.70 -2.89 -17.05
N ASP A 575 5.86 -1.63 -17.46
CA ASP A 575 6.04 -1.04 -18.80
C ASP A 575 5.13 -1.36 -20.01
N TYR A 576 4.47 -2.52 -20.14
CA TYR A 576 3.47 -2.71 -21.23
C TYR A 576 2.04 -2.62 -20.69
N LEU A 577 1.78 -3.26 -19.54
CA LEU A 577 0.48 -3.25 -18.87
C LEU A 577 0.26 -2.02 -17.98
N GLY A 578 1.26 -1.18 -17.72
CA GLY A 578 1.07 0.08 -16.99
C GLY A 578 0.58 1.22 -17.87
N LYS A 579 0.63 1.07 -19.20
CA LYS A 579 0.29 2.15 -20.15
C LYS A 579 -1.19 2.50 -20.04
N ASN A 580 -1.47 3.80 -19.97
CA ASN A 580 -2.81 4.40 -19.90
C ASN A 580 -3.67 3.92 -18.71
N VAL A 581 -3.09 3.34 -17.65
CA VAL A 581 -3.84 2.98 -16.43
C VAL A 581 -4.51 4.22 -15.85
N ASP A 582 -3.73 5.28 -15.63
CA ASP A 582 -4.23 6.53 -15.04
C ASP A 582 -5.35 7.13 -15.88
N GLU A 583 -5.08 7.38 -17.17
CA GLU A 583 -6.04 7.96 -18.13
C GLU A 583 -7.34 7.16 -18.24
N TYR A 584 -7.25 5.82 -18.30
CA TYR A 584 -8.43 4.96 -18.43
C TYR A 584 -9.25 4.95 -17.14
N TYR A 585 -8.63 4.65 -16.00
CA TYR A 585 -9.39 4.47 -14.76
C TYR A 585 -9.86 5.79 -14.17
N GLU A 586 -9.16 6.90 -14.38
CA GLU A 586 -9.68 8.24 -14.09
C GLU A 586 -10.94 8.54 -14.91
N SER A 587 -10.92 8.26 -16.22
CA SER A 587 -12.10 8.51 -17.06
C SER A 587 -13.30 7.62 -16.68
N VAL A 588 -13.06 6.34 -16.38
CA VAL A 588 -14.08 5.42 -15.86
C VAL A 588 -14.66 5.91 -14.52
N VAL A 589 -13.81 6.39 -13.60
CA VAL A 589 -14.27 6.95 -12.32
C VAL A 589 -15.12 8.19 -12.54
N HIS A 590 -14.69 9.12 -13.40
CA HIS A 590 -15.47 10.33 -13.72
C HIS A 590 -16.83 10.01 -14.33
N GLU A 591 -16.90 9.08 -15.28
CA GLU A 591 -18.18 8.65 -15.88
C GLU A 591 -19.08 7.96 -14.86
N THR A 592 -18.51 7.12 -13.99
CA THR A 592 -19.25 6.42 -12.94
C THR A 592 -19.82 7.41 -11.93
N ILE A 593 -19.02 8.38 -11.45
CA ILE A 593 -19.48 9.42 -10.52
C ILE A 593 -20.57 10.27 -11.19
N ARG A 594 -20.39 10.68 -12.44
CA ARG A 594 -21.41 11.46 -13.19
C ARG A 594 -22.73 10.70 -13.31
N SER A 595 -22.68 9.40 -13.57
CA SER A 595 -23.87 8.53 -13.60
C SER A 595 -24.55 8.43 -12.22
N LEU A 596 -23.75 8.33 -11.16
CA LEU A 596 -24.27 8.30 -9.79
C LEU A 596 -24.88 9.64 -9.37
N GLU A 597 -24.24 10.76 -9.71
CA GLU A 597 -24.78 12.11 -9.50
C GLU A 597 -26.12 12.31 -10.24
N ALA A 598 -26.23 11.81 -11.47
CA ALA A 598 -27.46 11.89 -12.25
C ALA A 598 -28.63 11.08 -11.63
N SER A 599 -28.33 10.00 -10.91
CA SER A 599 -29.35 9.11 -10.32
C SER A 599 -29.70 9.43 -8.87
N ARG A 600 -28.72 9.86 -8.06
CA ARG A 600 -28.87 10.07 -6.61
C ARG A 600 -28.87 11.55 -6.20
N GLY A 601 -28.63 12.46 -7.13
CA GLY A 601 -28.54 13.90 -6.89
C GLY A 601 -27.09 14.39 -6.93
N SER A 602 -26.93 15.69 -7.25
CA SER A 602 -25.63 16.36 -7.16
C SER A 602 -25.10 16.26 -5.74
N ASP A 603 -23.82 15.93 -5.60
CA ASP A 603 -23.09 15.88 -4.33
C ASP A 603 -23.51 14.77 -3.34
N PHE A 604 -24.21 13.73 -3.77
CA PHE A 604 -24.65 12.63 -2.89
C PHE A 604 -23.50 12.01 -2.05
N TYR A 605 -22.27 11.99 -2.58
CA TYR A 605 -21.10 11.44 -1.90
C TYR A 605 -20.62 12.30 -0.72
N MET A 606 -21.09 13.55 -0.61
CA MET A 606 -20.87 14.44 0.55
C MET A 606 -21.81 14.15 1.72
N GLU A 607 -22.85 13.33 1.53
CA GLU A 607 -23.71 12.90 2.63
C GLU A 607 -22.96 12.02 3.63
N GLN A 608 -23.33 12.08 4.91
CA GLN A 608 -22.68 11.31 5.99
C GLN A 608 -22.70 9.79 5.79
N ARG A 609 -23.64 9.28 4.96
CA ARG A 609 -23.80 7.87 4.62
C ARG A 609 -22.72 7.34 3.69
N TYR A 610 -22.07 8.21 2.92
CA TYR A 610 -20.98 7.87 2.00
C TYR A 610 -19.65 8.37 2.59
N ILE A 611 -19.00 9.35 1.95
CA ILE A 611 -17.74 9.91 2.42
C ILE A 611 -18.02 10.89 3.58
N GLY A 612 -18.91 11.86 3.34
CA GLY A 612 -19.29 12.86 4.34
C GLY A 612 -18.28 14.00 4.50
N SER A 613 -18.77 15.22 4.68
CA SER A 613 -17.95 16.36 5.13
C SER A 613 -17.56 16.26 6.62
N GLY A 614 -18.40 15.61 7.43
CA GLY A 614 -18.21 15.45 8.88
C GLY A 614 -17.08 14.50 9.31
N ALA A 615 -16.51 13.72 8.38
CA ALA A 615 -15.35 12.88 8.67
C ALA A 615 -14.11 13.73 9.05
N LEU A 616 -14.02 14.95 8.51
CA LEU A 616 -12.99 15.94 8.83
C LEU A 616 -13.12 16.53 10.25
N LEU A 617 -14.29 16.37 10.89
CA LEU A 617 -14.64 17.00 12.16
C LEU A 617 -14.37 16.12 13.40
N SER A 618 -14.09 14.82 13.21
CA SER A 618 -13.90 13.86 14.31
C SER A 618 -12.43 13.68 14.69
N GLY A 619 -12.12 13.37 15.95
CA GLY A 619 -10.76 13.36 16.53
C GLY A 619 -9.68 12.46 15.87
N ASN A 620 -10.04 11.64 14.87
CA ASN A 620 -9.12 10.79 14.09
C ASN A 620 -9.12 11.19 12.58
N ARG A 621 -9.03 12.51 12.34
CA ARG A 621 -9.45 13.26 11.14
C ARG A 621 -9.09 12.66 9.77
N LEU A 622 -7.85 12.24 9.55
CA LEU A 622 -7.39 11.78 8.23
C LEU A 622 -7.57 10.27 8.02
N ALA A 623 -7.32 9.46 9.04
CA ALA A 623 -7.45 8.01 8.94
C ALA A 623 -8.91 7.58 8.68
N GLY A 624 -9.86 8.19 9.40
CA GLY A 624 -11.28 7.93 9.19
C GLY A 624 -11.79 8.38 7.81
N LEU A 625 -11.22 9.45 7.23
CA LEU A 625 -11.53 9.86 5.87
C LEU A 625 -11.06 8.82 4.85
N VAL A 626 -9.81 8.35 4.98
CA VAL A 626 -9.24 7.32 4.09
C VAL A 626 -10.05 6.02 4.18
N GLU A 627 -10.43 5.58 5.38
CA GLU A 627 -11.27 4.39 5.55
C GLU A 627 -12.63 4.51 4.83
N ARG A 628 -13.29 5.66 4.96
CA ARG A 628 -14.56 5.93 4.26
C ARG A 628 -14.39 6.00 2.75
N LEU A 629 -13.31 6.61 2.26
CA LEU A 629 -12.97 6.62 0.83
C LEU A 629 -12.76 5.21 0.30
N CYS A 630 -12.00 4.39 1.02
CA CYS A 630 -11.80 2.98 0.69
C CYS A 630 -13.14 2.21 0.66
N GLN A 631 -14.02 2.44 1.63
CA GLN A 631 -15.34 1.80 1.67
C GLN A 631 -16.24 2.25 0.51
N PHE A 632 -16.21 3.54 0.17
CA PHE A 632 -16.94 4.09 -0.97
C PHE A 632 -16.46 3.48 -2.29
N CYS A 633 -15.15 3.41 -2.51
CA CYS A 633 -14.56 2.79 -3.71
C CYS A 633 -14.99 1.32 -3.85
N ARG A 634 -14.93 0.55 -2.75
CA ARG A 634 -15.35 -0.87 -2.72
C ARG A 634 -16.80 -1.07 -3.08
N ASN A 635 -17.71 -0.28 -2.50
CA ASN A 635 -19.14 -0.57 -2.60
C ASN A 635 -19.76 0.01 -3.87
N GLU A 636 -19.35 1.21 -4.29
CA GLU A 636 -20.06 1.99 -5.31
C GLU A 636 -19.33 2.07 -6.66
N ILE A 637 -18.00 1.93 -6.69
CA ILE A 637 -17.19 2.12 -7.91
C ILE A 637 -16.64 0.79 -8.45
N LEU A 638 -15.90 0.04 -7.63
CA LEU A 638 -15.24 -1.19 -8.06
C LEU A 638 -16.22 -2.33 -8.38
N THR A 639 -17.49 -2.20 -8.00
CA THR A 639 -18.58 -3.14 -8.33
C THR A 639 -19.20 -2.91 -9.71
N ARG A 640 -18.76 -1.88 -10.45
CA ARG A 640 -19.37 -1.47 -11.73
C ARG A 640 -18.85 -2.30 -12.90
N ALA A 641 -19.64 -2.32 -13.98
CA ALA A 641 -19.38 -3.10 -15.19
C ALA A 641 -17.96 -2.93 -15.79
N PRO A 642 -17.35 -1.73 -15.83
CA PRO A 642 -15.97 -1.56 -16.34
C PRO A 642 -14.92 -2.37 -15.57
N PHE A 643 -15.15 -2.62 -14.27
CA PHE A 643 -14.25 -3.42 -13.45
C PHE A 643 -14.48 -4.93 -13.61
N ALA A 644 -15.64 -5.33 -14.12
CA ALA A 644 -16.03 -6.71 -14.40
C ALA A 644 -15.75 -7.16 -15.85
N LEU A 645 -15.11 -6.32 -16.67
CA LEU A 645 -14.69 -6.68 -18.03
C LEU A 645 -13.69 -7.84 -18.02
N SER A 646 -13.71 -8.65 -19.08
CA SER A 646 -12.66 -9.64 -19.31
C SER A 646 -11.30 -8.96 -19.49
N PHE A 647 -10.24 -9.70 -19.20
CA PHE A 647 -8.86 -9.19 -19.30
C PHE A 647 -8.57 -8.52 -20.66
N GLU A 648 -8.99 -9.13 -21.77
CA GLU A 648 -8.77 -8.58 -23.10
C GLU A 648 -9.59 -7.34 -23.40
N ALA A 649 -10.87 -7.34 -22.98
CA ALA A 649 -11.77 -6.22 -23.23
C ALA A 649 -11.32 -4.97 -22.46
N GLU A 650 -10.85 -5.16 -21.22
CA GLU A 650 -10.23 -4.09 -20.43
C GLU A 650 -8.93 -3.60 -21.06
N LEU A 651 -8.05 -4.52 -21.46
CA LEU A 651 -6.77 -4.15 -22.07
C LEU A 651 -6.97 -3.36 -23.37
N LEU A 652 -7.93 -3.77 -24.20
CA LEU A 652 -8.28 -3.08 -25.44
C LEU A 652 -8.90 -1.71 -25.17
N ALA A 653 -9.82 -1.61 -24.20
CA ALA A 653 -10.42 -0.34 -23.82
C ALA A 653 -9.34 0.64 -23.35
N ARG A 654 -8.43 0.19 -22.48
CA ARG A 654 -7.31 0.97 -21.94
C ARG A 654 -6.29 1.39 -23.01
N ALA A 655 -5.93 0.49 -23.92
CA ALA A 655 -5.01 0.80 -25.02
C ALA A 655 -5.57 1.92 -25.93
N ASN A 656 -6.90 1.99 -26.06
CA ASN A 656 -7.58 2.91 -26.98
C ASN A 656 -8.07 4.23 -26.37
N VAL A 657 -7.87 4.48 -25.06
CA VAL A 657 -8.33 5.73 -24.40
C VAL A 657 -7.75 6.98 -25.04
N GLY A 658 -6.46 6.96 -25.36
CA GLY A 658 -5.78 8.09 -26.01
C GLY A 658 -6.06 8.22 -27.52
N ALA A 659 -6.65 7.20 -28.17
CA ALA A 659 -6.89 7.23 -29.61
C ALA A 659 -7.93 8.29 -30.03
N ALA A 660 -8.84 8.66 -29.12
CA ALA A 660 -9.84 9.69 -29.35
C ALA A 660 -9.26 11.13 -29.36
N TYR A 661 -8.13 11.36 -28.68
CA TYR A 661 -7.54 12.69 -28.51
C TYR A 661 -6.38 12.96 -29.49
N ASP A 662 -5.61 11.93 -29.85
CA ASP A 662 -4.30 12.10 -30.53
C ASP A 662 -4.30 11.77 -32.04
N ASN A 663 -5.46 11.58 -32.70
CA ASN A 663 -5.53 11.09 -34.09
C ASN A 663 -4.70 9.80 -34.32
N ARG A 664 -4.50 8.98 -33.28
CA ARG A 664 -3.83 7.69 -33.40
C ARG A 664 -4.82 6.67 -33.96
N THR A 665 -4.31 5.76 -34.80
CA THR A 665 -5.08 4.61 -35.30
C THR A 665 -5.57 3.79 -34.11
N VAL A 666 -6.89 3.58 -34.02
CA VAL A 666 -7.51 2.69 -33.04
C VAL A 666 -6.86 1.32 -33.17
N LEU A 667 -6.29 0.82 -32.07
CA LEU A 667 -5.61 -0.45 -32.03
C LEU A 667 -6.66 -1.56 -32.15
N THR A 668 -6.54 -2.39 -33.19
CA THR A 668 -7.48 -3.48 -33.40
C THR A 668 -7.22 -4.62 -32.43
N LYS A 669 -8.21 -5.50 -32.26
CA LYS A 669 -8.05 -6.70 -31.42
C LYS A 669 -6.93 -7.60 -31.92
N GLU A 670 -6.74 -7.69 -33.23
CA GLU A 670 -5.68 -8.49 -33.85
C GLU A 670 -4.29 -7.90 -33.57
N ASP A 671 -4.13 -6.58 -33.68
CA ASP A 671 -2.87 -5.90 -33.37
C ASP A 671 -2.50 -6.06 -31.88
N LEU A 672 -3.49 -5.94 -30.99
CA LEU A 672 -3.28 -6.18 -29.56
C LEU A 672 -2.77 -7.60 -29.31
N PHE A 673 -3.37 -8.59 -29.98
CA PHE A 673 -2.99 -9.99 -29.81
C PHE A 673 -1.60 -10.29 -30.39
N LEU A 674 -1.23 -9.65 -31.51
CA LEU A 674 0.11 -9.72 -32.07
C LEU A 674 1.15 -9.21 -31.06
N ASP A 675 0.94 -8.01 -30.52
CA ASP A 675 1.84 -7.41 -29.54
C ASP A 675 1.93 -8.24 -28.26
N LEU A 676 0.79 -8.70 -27.73
CA LEU A 676 0.74 -9.49 -26.50
C LEU A 676 1.48 -10.83 -26.69
N ALA A 677 1.33 -11.47 -27.85
CA ALA A 677 2.07 -12.69 -28.18
C ALA A 677 3.59 -12.45 -28.26
N LEU A 678 4.02 -11.32 -28.83
CA LEU A 678 5.44 -10.93 -28.89
C LEU A 678 6.00 -10.66 -27.49
N VAL A 679 5.32 -9.86 -26.68
CA VAL A 679 5.73 -9.56 -25.29
C VAL A 679 5.81 -10.83 -24.44
N LEU A 680 4.82 -11.73 -24.58
CA LEU A 680 4.84 -13.01 -23.89
C LEU A 680 6.01 -13.90 -24.33
N GLU A 681 6.37 -13.90 -25.62
CA GLU A 681 7.52 -14.65 -26.14
C GLU A 681 8.86 -14.08 -25.64
N GLU A 682 9.07 -12.77 -25.78
CA GLU A 682 10.32 -12.12 -25.38
C GLU A 682 10.59 -12.29 -23.88
N ARG A 683 9.56 -12.13 -23.04
CA ARG A 683 9.67 -12.29 -21.59
C ARG A 683 9.76 -13.76 -21.15
N ALA A 684 9.24 -14.71 -21.94
CA ALA A 684 9.36 -16.14 -21.66
C ALA A 684 10.70 -16.73 -22.18
N ALA A 685 11.70 -15.89 -22.43
CA ALA A 685 13.04 -16.32 -22.77
C ALA A 685 13.54 -17.34 -21.76
N VAL A 686 14.23 -18.38 -22.23
CA VAL A 686 14.64 -19.48 -21.35
C VAL A 686 15.69 -18.99 -20.34
N HIS A 687 15.56 -19.41 -19.08
CA HIS A 687 16.43 -19.00 -17.98
C HIS A 687 17.78 -19.73 -17.98
N ILE A 688 18.46 -19.77 -19.13
CA ILE A 688 19.84 -20.24 -19.23
C ILE A 688 20.51 -19.74 -20.51
N GLU A 689 21.77 -19.31 -20.42
CA GLU A 689 22.56 -18.93 -21.59
C GLU A 689 23.29 -20.15 -22.18
N VAL A 690 22.89 -20.55 -23.38
CA VAL A 690 23.49 -21.66 -24.14
C VAL A 690 24.19 -21.14 -25.38
N PHE A 691 25.37 -21.67 -25.67
CA PHE A 691 26.11 -21.31 -26.87
C PHE A 691 25.51 -21.97 -28.13
N HIS A 692 24.68 -21.22 -28.86
CA HIS A 692 23.89 -21.72 -30.00
C HIS A 692 24.69 -22.50 -31.05
N PHE A 693 25.95 -22.15 -31.31
CA PHE A 693 26.77 -22.83 -32.34
C PHE A 693 27.17 -24.26 -32.00
N LEU A 694 27.18 -24.65 -30.72
CA LEU A 694 27.54 -26.02 -30.30
C LEU A 694 26.30 -26.90 -30.08
N GLN A 695 25.11 -26.30 -30.04
CA GLN A 695 23.86 -27.02 -29.82
C GLN A 695 23.45 -27.78 -31.08
N LYS A 696 23.70 -29.10 -31.08
CA LYS A 696 23.33 -29.97 -32.21
C LYS A 696 21.82 -30.21 -32.30
N HIS A 697 21.15 -30.27 -31.15
CA HIS A 697 19.72 -30.54 -31.04
C HIS A 697 19.09 -29.59 -30.01
N ARG A 698 18.20 -28.72 -30.50
CA ARG A 698 17.35 -27.84 -29.68
C ARG A 698 15.91 -28.28 -29.87
N TYR A 699 15.27 -28.73 -28.79
CA TYR A 699 13.86 -29.08 -28.81
C TYR A 699 13.10 -28.12 -27.90
N GLU A 700 12.02 -27.55 -28.43
CA GLU A 700 11.20 -26.56 -27.73
C GLU A 700 9.74 -27.01 -27.66
N GLU A 701 9.15 -26.83 -26.48
CA GLU A 701 7.71 -26.92 -26.26
C GLU A 701 7.25 -25.65 -25.55
N LYS A 702 6.08 -25.12 -25.92
CA LYS A 702 5.50 -23.91 -25.33
C LYS A 702 4.14 -24.23 -24.77
N TYR A 703 3.84 -23.72 -23.58
CA TYR A 703 2.58 -23.96 -22.88
C TYR A 703 1.97 -22.65 -22.38
N LEU A 704 0.71 -22.41 -22.74
CA LEU A 704 -0.11 -21.33 -22.18
C LEU A 704 -0.90 -21.86 -20.99
N PHE A 705 -0.93 -21.13 -19.88
CA PHE A 705 -1.80 -21.40 -18.74
C PHE A 705 -2.86 -20.31 -18.69
N ALA A 706 -4.06 -20.62 -19.19
CA ALA A 706 -5.16 -19.68 -19.33
C ALA A 706 -6.47 -20.43 -19.59
N ASP A 707 -7.58 -19.71 -19.57
CA ASP A 707 -8.85 -20.24 -20.07
C ASP A 707 -8.70 -20.56 -21.58
N ILE A 708 -9.12 -21.74 -22.00
CA ILE A 708 -9.02 -22.12 -23.41
C ILE A 708 -10.05 -21.39 -24.25
N HIS A 709 -11.15 -20.94 -23.65
CA HIS A 709 -12.19 -20.15 -24.30
C HIS A 709 -11.82 -18.67 -24.46
N ASN A 710 -10.65 -18.26 -23.96
CA ASN A 710 -10.13 -16.91 -24.12
C ASN A 710 -9.77 -16.64 -25.60
N ASP A 711 -10.20 -15.50 -26.15
CA ASP A 711 -10.04 -15.22 -27.59
C ASP A 711 -8.56 -15.03 -27.97
N PHE A 712 -7.74 -14.47 -27.08
CA PHE A 712 -6.30 -14.38 -27.29
C PHE A 712 -5.65 -15.76 -27.31
N VAL A 713 -6.06 -16.68 -26.43
CA VAL A 713 -5.52 -18.05 -26.41
C VAL A 713 -5.88 -18.79 -27.70
N GLN A 714 -7.13 -18.66 -28.15
CA GLN A 714 -7.56 -19.20 -29.43
C GLN A 714 -6.75 -18.60 -30.59
N TYR A 715 -6.55 -17.30 -30.59
CA TYR A 715 -5.69 -16.64 -31.58
C TYR A 715 -4.25 -17.18 -31.55
N ALA A 716 -3.63 -17.29 -30.38
CA ALA A 716 -2.26 -17.73 -30.21
C ALA A 716 -2.04 -19.20 -30.64
N LEU A 717 -3.04 -20.08 -30.44
CA LEU A 717 -2.98 -21.48 -30.86
C LEU A 717 -3.01 -21.64 -32.39
N HIS A 718 -3.76 -20.78 -33.10
CA HIS A 718 -3.97 -20.87 -34.55
C HIS A 718 -2.99 -20.05 -35.39
N LYS A 719 -2.41 -18.97 -34.84
CA LYS A 719 -1.55 -18.02 -35.58
C LYS A 719 -0.43 -18.70 -36.39
N ASP A 720 0.21 -19.71 -35.81
CA ASP A 720 1.38 -20.39 -36.38
C ASP A 720 1.21 -21.91 -36.57
N GLU A 721 -0.04 -22.40 -36.61
CA GLU A 721 -0.31 -23.86 -36.62
C GLU A 721 0.36 -24.61 -37.79
N SER A 722 0.50 -23.95 -38.94
CA SER A 722 1.09 -24.53 -40.15
C SER A 722 2.60 -24.26 -40.33
N THR A 723 3.17 -23.33 -39.58
CA THR A 723 4.54 -22.81 -39.76
C THR A 723 5.47 -23.10 -38.58
N ARG A 724 4.92 -23.42 -37.40
CA ARG A 724 5.71 -23.64 -36.17
C ARG A 724 6.55 -24.91 -36.22
N THR A 725 7.78 -24.80 -35.73
CA THR A 725 8.72 -25.93 -35.56
C THR A 725 8.71 -26.50 -34.14
N TYR A 726 7.95 -25.89 -33.24
CA TYR A 726 7.84 -26.22 -31.82
C TYR A 726 6.43 -26.71 -31.48
N LYS A 727 6.33 -27.50 -30.42
CA LYS A 727 5.05 -27.92 -29.86
C LYS A 727 4.41 -26.78 -29.09
N LEU A 728 3.13 -26.52 -29.29
CA LEU A 728 2.36 -25.53 -28.53
C LEU A 728 1.12 -26.18 -27.92
N GLY A 729 0.97 -26.05 -26.61
CA GLY A 729 -0.19 -26.54 -25.88
C GLY A 729 -0.82 -25.47 -24.99
N CYS A 730 -2.06 -25.70 -24.59
CA CYS A 730 -2.78 -24.90 -23.61
C CYS A 730 -3.20 -25.77 -22.42
N VAL A 731 -2.84 -25.33 -21.23
CA VAL A 731 -3.26 -25.85 -19.94
C VAL A 731 -4.48 -25.04 -19.52
N HIS A 732 -5.67 -25.62 -19.70
CA HIS A 732 -6.94 -24.95 -19.40
C HIS A 732 -7.07 -24.59 -17.91
N GLU A 733 -7.36 -23.32 -17.62
CA GLU A 733 -7.61 -22.78 -16.28
C GLU A 733 -8.87 -21.88 -16.36
N GLU A 734 -9.99 -22.39 -15.85
CA GLU A 734 -11.29 -21.70 -15.87
C GLU A 734 -11.23 -20.35 -15.13
N GLN A 735 -11.75 -19.27 -15.74
CA GLN A 735 -11.91 -17.93 -15.13
C GLN A 735 -10.62 -17.23 -14.64
N LYS A 736 -9.46 -17.57 -15.21
CA LYS A 736 -8.20 -16.88 -14.87
C LYS A 736 -8.16 -15.44 -15.37
N SER A 737 -7.82 -14.49 -14.50
CA SER A 737 -7.71 -13.04 -14.80
C SER A 737 -6.43 -12.61 -15.53
N GLY A 738 -5.65 -13.56 -16.05
CA GLY A 738 -4.41 -13.29 -16.75
C GLY A 738 -3.90 -14.50 -17.54
N ILE A 739 -2.88 -14.28 -18.35
CA ILE A 739 -2.27 -15.29 -19.22
C ILE A 739 -0.83 -15.50 -18.77
N GLU A 740 -0.45 -16.76 -18.61
CA GLU A 740 0.95 -17.12 -18.34
C GLU A 740 1.44 -18.00 -19.48
N LYS A 741 2.69 -17.79 -19.91
CA LYS A 741 3.34 -18.57 -20.95
C LYS A 741 4.62 -19.17 -20.37
N MET A 742 4.81 -20.47 -20.60
CA MET A 742 6.04 -21.15 -20.26
C MET A 742 6.68 -21.71 -21.52
N ASN A 743 7.95 -21.39 -21.72
CA ASN A 743 8.78 -21.97 -22.79
C ASN A 743 9.67 -23.04 -22.15
N LEU A 744 9.61 -24.26 -22.66
CA LEU A 744 10.49 -25.36 -22.30
C LEU A 744 11.51 -25.57 -23.40
N MET A 745 12.77 -25.70 -23.02
CA MET A 745 13.86 -25.98 -23.94
C MET A 745 14.73 -27.10 -23.40
N GLY A 746 15.08 -28.06 -24.25
CA GLY A 746 15.98 -29.15 -23.88
C GLY A 746 16.86 -29.61 -25.03
N GLY A 747 17.76 -30.55 -24.73
CA GLY A 747 18.68 -31.14 -25.70
C GLY A 747 20.09 -30.56 -25.69
N PHE A 748 20.40 -29.66 -24.75
CA PHE A 748 21.74 -29.10 -24.58
C PHE A 748 22.60 -29.89 -23.60
N GLY A 749 23.90 -29.95 -23.86
CA GLY A 749 24.90 -30.59 -23.00
C GLY A 749 25.64 -29.62 -22.08
N MET A 750 26.46 -30.16 -21.18
CA MET A 750 27.24 -29.35 -20.24
C MET A 750 28.24 -28.41 -20.92
N GLU A 751 28.90 -28.85 -21.99
CA GLU A 751 29.88 -28.06 -22.75
C GLU A 751 29.23 -26.92 -23.57
N GLU A 752 27.91 -26.94 -23.73
CA GLU A 752 27.16 -25.89 -24.43
C GLU A 752 26.76 -24.74 -23.48
N LEU A 753 26.84 -24.95 -22.16
CA LEU A 753 26.49 -23.97 -21.13
C LEU A 753 27.54 -22.86 -21.02
N MET A 754 27.13 -21.61 -21.22
CA MET A 754 28.02 -20.46 -21.08
C MET A 754 28.51 -20.29 -19.64
N PHE A 755 27.63 -20.52 -18.65
CA PHE A 755 28.00 -20.50 -17.24
C PHE A 755 29.19 -21.44 -16.95
N TYR A 756 29.13 -22.70 -17.39
CA TYR A 756 30.20 -23.66 -17.14
C TYR A 756 31.50 -23.26 -17.85
N ARG A 757 31.43 -22.87 -19.13
CA ARG A 757 32.62 -22.49 -19.92
C ARG A 757 33.35 -21.29 -19.34
N ASN A 758 32.60 -20.26 -18.94
CA ASN A 758 33.17 -19.03 -18.38
C ASN A 758 33.86 -19.27 -17.04
N ASN A 759 33.37 -20.27 -16.29
CA ASN A 759 33.72 -20.47 -14.89
C ASN A 759 34.63 -21.67 -14.62
N LYS A 760 34.83 -22.55 -15.60
CA LYS A 760 35.74 -23.71 -15.52
C LYS A 760 37.16 -23.32 -15.08
N LYS A 761 37.64 -22.15 -15.52
CA LYS A 761 38.95 -21.60 -15.11
C LYS A 761 39.06 -21.33 -13.60
N TYR A 762 37.97 -20.89 -12.97
CA TYR A 762 37.96 -20.65 -11.52
C TYR A 762 38.02 -21.98 -10.78
N HIS A 763 37.22 -22.97 -11.20
CA HIS A 763 37.27 -24.30 -10.60
C HIS A 763 38.69 -24.90 -10.65
N ALA A 764 39.33 -24.89 -11.83
CA ALA A 764 40.72 -25.36 -11.99
C ALA A 764 41.71 -24.60 -11.09
N SER A 765 41.62 -23.26 -11.03
CA SER A 765 42.50 -22.46 -10.19
C SER A 765 42.36 -22.74 -8.69
N TYR A 766 41.16 -23.10 -8.22
CA TYR A 766 40.92 -23.48 -6.83
C TYR A 766 41.42 -24.91 -6.56
N GLU A 767 41.23 -25.86 -7.48
CA GLU A 767 41.86 -27.20 -7.38
C GLU A 767 43.39 -27.08 -7.29
N ASP A 768 44.02 -26.26 -8.14
CA ASP A 768 45.47 -25.98 -8.11
C ASP A 768 45.93 -25.36 -6.78
N SER A 769 45.04 -24.61 -6.11
CA SER A 769 45.29 -24.00 -4.79
C SER A 769 45.08 -24.97 -3.61
N GLY A 770 44.79 -26.24 -3.93
CA GLY A 770 44.60 -27.34 -2.97
C GLY A 770 43.20 -27.44 -2.38
N PHE A 771 42.18 -26.87 -3.03
CA PHE A 771 40.77 -27.10 -2.66
C PHE A 771 40.31 -28.46 -3.19
N VAL A 772 39.57 -29.20 -2.37
CA VAL A 772 39.02 -30.51 -2.71
C VAL A 772 37.50 -30.41 -2.69
N PHE A 773 36.92 -30.57 -3.88
CA PHE A 773 35.46 -30.51 -4.06
C PHE A 773 34.82 -31.89 -4.26
N ARG A 774 35.64 -32.95 -4.34
CA ARG A 774 35.20 -34.31 -4.68
C ARG A 774 34.84 -35.12 -3.43
N ARG A 775 34.09 -36.20 -3.65
CA ARG A 775 33.69 -37.20 -2.66
C ARG A 775 34.87 -38.05 -2.20
N VAL A 776 34.81 -38.55 -0.96
CA VAL A 776 35.81 -39.50 -0.44
C VAL A 776 35.43 -40.91 -0.86
N GLY A 777 36.44 -41.68 -1.30
CA GLY A 777 36.20 -43.00 -1.88
C GLY A 777 35.46 -42.90 -3.21
N GLY A 778 35.75 -41.87 -4.02
CA GLY A 778 35.32 -41.84 -5.42
C GLY A 778 35.93 -43.03 -6.13
N ASP A 779 35.20 -44.15 -6.14
CA ASP A 779 35.65 -45.43 -6.63
C ASP A 779 36.05 -45.31 -8.10
N GLU A 780 37.35 -45.45 -8.33
CA GLU A 780 37.85 -46.34 -9.37
C GLU A 780 37.24 -47.73 -9.15
N SER A 781 35.99 -47.92 -9.59
CA SER A 781 35.49 -49.26 -9.88
C SER A 781 34.53 -49.18 -11.05
N SER A 782 35.12 -49.45 -12.22
CA SER A 782 34.56 -49.71 -13.57
C SER A 782 33.91 -48.55 -14.31
#